data_AF-A0A1V6F150-F1
#
_entry.id   AF-A0A1V6F150-F1
#
_cell.length_a   1.000
_cell.length_b   1.000
_cell.length_c   1.000
_cell.angle_alpha   90.00
_cell.angle_beta   90.00
_cell.angle_gamma   90.00
#
_symmetry.space_group_name_H-M   'P 1'
#
loop_
_entity.id
_entity.type
_entity.pdbx_description
1 polymer ?
#
loop_
_entity_poly.entity_id
_entity_poly.type
_entity_poly.pdbx_seq_one_letter_code
_entity_poly.pdbx_strand_id
1 'polypeptide(L)'
;MTKKESRIGFRAKPLVLVLILLIGVVGPASADRIPRILLAGDSWTGFLLAFRTFKNVLPEYPGLERWLEVGNRTAEMGARVFEMIERNYQQVLTEELTKYPNVDVVVMTLGGNDILRGTVGVDPTNYYREVELEDCYRYPDGPPWDTATECMDWLALSVKEKVGILVDHILSVRPDIRVVILSYDYGAREPEGSYTVEEMHLSFVAVQERMRELALERDRVEFVMNFGLMQHMFGVPMGDYPEDGYPSEDIPPGVAPYPCNDPAAPECTFWPGGYPQYLSPMASYIDQDIHLTAEGYAHVARRAIGLHIEEWLNYPKALEILPLSNKATYQFQVTFTHPVTGVDVSDFEVYINTKAGLKAMDVVNVEPASGPADVYMVTVDMGSSLEAAQIKVLDDDSILRADTGVALGGPGAGNGLFVYNGTYEFQDIPQATDEDFSGSMQFLYMASQAYEHLLSEYGFSFNPDHFDANGNFTQDGSIDDPYIIPGNGMLDLYEFMVIDAILKRPDLDLSATGGLTYQDVRTAWDLNIASVQTALGGVGGLADIILPGIDTVLAGFYTLGDNYSTFLVSTLVMLLDTIEEFPTNTDPTALTPFDISNTTQFLSRFLAFFGDADGDTWRNFQEYAYFAPDGMAAYVNATLDPNLTPKTGEGNYRAGDFVRIPLLDRAWYKSTFQWFRDGQPIMNDKDGHVSGADTPALDILAAQPGDSGDYTCVYQGPTKVGGVYPEKTYGPIKISVREVGVMPAGGFAALSILAVTMGLGSAWMIRRKR
;
A
#
# COMPACT_ATOMS: atom_id res chain seq x y z
N MET A 1 71.63 51.29 18.02
CA MET A 1 71.62 52.68 17.50
C MET A 1 70.61 52.77 16.35
N THR A 2 69.94 53.93 16.19
CA THR A 2 69.26 54.45 14.95
C THR A 2 68.48 53.44 14.07
N LYS A 3 67.13 53.34 14.02
CA LYS A 3 65.99 54.30 14.03
C LYS A 3 65.61 54.91 12.66
N LYS A 4 64.59 54.32 12.00
CA LYS A 4 63.60 54.86 10.99
C LYS A 4 63.06 53.66 10.16
N GLU A 5 61.84 53.61 9.63
CA GLU A 5 60.60 54.41 9.82
C GLU A 5 59.48 53.46 10.36
N SER A 6 58.16 53.72 10.41
CA SER A 6 57.30 54.85 9.99
C SER A 6 56.10 55.05 10.96
N ARG A 7 54.87 55.18 10.42
CA ARG A 7 53.51 55.25 11.01
C ARG A 7 52.54 54.68 9.93
N ILE A 8 51.26 54.34 10.11
CA ILE A 8 50.10 54.98 10.77
C ILE A 8 49.04 53.87 11.01
N GLY A 9 48.22 53.96 12.07
CA GLY A 9 47.14 53.00 12.34
C GLY A 9 45.83 53.27 11.56
N PHE A 10 44.98 52.25 11.40
CA PHE A 10 43.73 52.35 10.65
C PHE A 10 42.47 52.03 11.48
N ARG A 11 41.46 52.89 11.36
CA ARG A 11 40.06 52.65 11.74
C ARG A 11 39.28 52.16 10.51
N ALA A 12 38.12 51.55 10.75
CA ALA A 12 37.31 50.81 9.77
C ALA A 12 36.60 51.65 8.68
N LYS A 13 35.99 50.91 7.72
CA LYS A 13 35.18 51.28 6.53
C LYS A 13 35.97 51.48 5.21
N PRO A 14 35.34 51.29 4.04
CA PRO A 14 34.53 50.12 3.62
C PRO A 14 34.87 49.67 2.17
N LEU A 15 34.61 48.41 1.77
CA LEU A 15 34.64 48.09 0.33
C LEU A 15 33.77 46.88 -0.08
N VAL A 16 32.76 47.19 -0.91
CA VAL A 16 32.22 46.43 -2.06
C VAL A 16 31.71 45.00 -1.85
N LEU A 17 30.40 44.83 -2.06
CA LEU A 17 29.76 43.58 -2.45
C LEU A 17 30.42 43.02 -3.71
N VAL A 18 30.82 41.74 -3.67
CA VAL A 18 30.78 40.89 -4.85
C VAL A 18 29.65 39.89 -4.61
N LEU A 19 28.52 40.12 -5.28
CA LEU A 19 27.40 39.18 -5.28
C LEU A 19 27.84 37.98 -6.15
N ILE A 20 28.34 36.92 -5.52
CA ILE A 20 28.50 35.64 -6.23
C ILE A 20 27.09 35.12 -6.46
N LEU A 21 26.65 35.13 -7.72
CA LEU A 21 25.52 34.30 -8.14
C LEU A 21 25.91 32.84 -7.92
N LEU A 22 25.55 32.31 -6.76
CA LEU A 22 25.23 30.90 -6.65
C LEU A 22 23.98 30.66 -7.49
N ILE A 23 24.20 30.35 -8.77
CA ILE A 23 23.26 29.52 -9.53
C ILE A 23 23.33 28.15 -8.86
N GLY A 24 22.63 28.02 -7.74
CA GLY A 24 22.18 26.72 -7.31
C GLY A 24 21.27 26.22 -8.41
N VAL A 25 21.72 25.20 -9.13
CA VAL A 25 20.81 24.32 -9.84
C VAL A 25 20.02 23.61 -8.75
N VAL A 26 18.96 24.27 -8.30
CA VAL A 26 17.82 23.60 -7.70
C VAL A 26 17.31 22.72 -8.84
N GLY A 27 17.70 21.44 -8.83
CA GLY A 27 16.99 20.45 -9.62
C GLY A 27 15.50 20.60 -9.26
N PRO A 28 14.58 20.45 -10.23
CA PRO A 28 13.18 20.65 -9.96
C PRO A 28 12.81 19.86 -8.70
N ALA A 29 12.18 20.53 -7.72
CA ALA A 29 11.51 19.81 -6.66
C ALA A 29 10.65 18.75 -7.34
N SER A 30 10.80 17.48 -6.95
CA SER A 30 10.06 16.38 -7.56
C SER A 30 8.59 16.76 -7.49
N ALA A 31 8.01 17.12 -8.63
CA ALA A 31 6.66 17.65 -8.66
C ALA A 31 5.75 16.52 -8.22
N ASP A 32 4.98 16.76 -7.15
CA ASP A 32 4.21 15.71 -6.48
C ASP A 32 3.43 14.90 -7.51
N ARG A 33 3.70 13.60 -7.55
CA ARG A 33 3.12 12.69 -8.55
C ARG A 33 1.65 12.50 -8.23
N ILE A 34 0.78 12.71 -9.22
CA ILE A 34 -0.67 12.62 -9.03
C ILE A 34 -1.24 11.44 -9.83
N PRO A 35 -1.94 10.50 -9.20
CA PRO A 35 -2.76 9.49 -9.87
C PRO A 35 -3.76 10.12 -10.84
N ARG A 36 -3.63 9.74 -12.12
CA ARG A 36 -4.59 10.04 -13.19
C ARG A 36 -5.11 8.77 -13.87
N ILE A 37 -4.34 7.68 -13.78
CA ILE A 37 -4.68 6.37 -14.32
C ILE A 37 -5.04 5.43 -13.17
N LEU A 38 -6.14 4.70 -13.29
CA LEU A 38 -6.44 3.51 -12.48
C LEU A 38 -6.27 2.27 -13.36
N LEU A 39 -5.49 1.30 -12.88
CA LEU A 39 -5.36 -0.03 -13.46
C LEU A 39 -6.40 -0.95 -12.83
N ALA A 40 -7.25 -1.57 -13.65
CA ALA A 40 -8.32 -2.45 -13.20
C ALA A 40 -8.42 -3.67 -14.10
N GLY A 41 -8.46 -4.89 -13.56
CA GLY A 41 -8.55 -6.10 -14.35
C GLY A 41 -7.65 -7.22 -13.84
N ASP A 42 -7.10 -7.99 -14.78
CA ASP A 42 -6.37 -9.22 -14.52
C ASP A 42 -4.85 -9.07 -14.38
N SER A 43 -4.10 -10.16 -14.61
CA SER A 43 -2.64 -10.22 -14.45
C SER A 43 -1.90 -9.21 -15.31
N TRP A 44 -2.40 -8.84 -16.49
CA TRP A 44 -1.77 -7.81 -17.31
C TRP A 44 -1.85 -6.43 -16.66
N THR A 45 -2.98 -6.06 -16.04
CA THR A 45 -3.04 -4.83 -15.22
C THR A 45 -2.17 -4.93 -13.97
N GLY A 46 -2.06 -6.13 -13.37
CA GLY A 46 -1.19 -6.38 -12.23
C GLY A 46 0.29 -6.18 -12.57
N PHE A 47 0.76 -6.69 -13.70
CA PHE A 47 2.15 -6.48 -14.15
C PHE A 47 2.40 -5.05 -14.61
N LEU A 48 1.43 -4.38 -15.26
CA LEU A 48 1.51 -2.94 -15.54
C LEU A 48 1.69 -2.11 -14.25
N LEU A 49 1.08 -2.54 -13.14
CA LEU A 49 1.26 -1.93 -11.82
C LEU A 49 2.61 -2.33 -11.20
N ALA A 50 2.98 -3.62 -11.19
CA ALA A 50 4.22 -4.11 -10.60
C ALA A 50 5.47 -3.48 -11.23
N PHE A 51 5.52 -3.42 -12.57
CA PHE A 51 6.60 -2.76 -13.32
C PHE A 51 6.51 -1.22 -13.32
N ARG A 52 5.51 -0.63 -12.64
CA ARG A 52 5.21 0.82 -12.63
C ARG A 52 5.18 1.43 -14.04
N THR A 53 4.57 0.72 -15.00
CA THR A 53 4.81 0.94 -16.43
C THR A 53 4.41 2.34 -16.89
N PHE A 54 3.24 2.84 -16.48
CA PHE A 54 2.79 4.17 -16.89
C PHE A 54 3.65 5.28 -16.26
N LYS A 55 3.98 5.22 -14.97
CA LYS A 55 4.91 6.13 -14.26
C LYS A 55 6.28 6.23 -14.94
N ASN A 56 6.73 5.14 -15.55
CA ASN A 56 8.01 5.06 -16.25
C ASN A 56 7.92 5.56 -17.71
N VAL A 57 6.79 5.34 -18.40
CA VAL A 57 6.59 5.69 -19.82
C VAL A 57 5.99 7.09 -20.03
N LEU A 58 5.07 7.56 -19.19
CA LEU A 58 4.44 8.89 -19.30
C LEU A 58 5.45 10.05 -19.40
N PRO A 59 6.62 10.05 -18.71
CA PRO A 59 7.64 11.08 -18.89
C PRO A 59 8.29 11.15 -20.29
N GLU A 60 8.03 10.19 -21.19
CA GLU A 60 8.42 10.27 -22.61
C GLU A 60 7.52 11.26 -23.40
N TYR A 61 6.35 11.61 -22.86
CA TYR A 61 5.32 12.43 -23.48
C TYR A 61 5.24 13.82 -22.83
N PRO A 62 5.42 14.93 -23.57
CA PRO A 62 5.50 16.27 -23.00
C PRO A 62 4.28 16.67 -22.17
N GLY A 63 4.50 17.11 -20.93
CA GLY A 63 3.43 17.54 -20.02
C GLY A 63 2.73 16.42 -19.25
N LEU A 64 3.11 15.15 -19.49
CA LEU A 64 2.58 14.00 -18.74
C LEU A 64 3.51 13.53 -17.61
N GLU A 65 4.65 14.19 -17.41
CA GLU A 65 5.72 13.76 -16.49
C GLU A 65 5.26 13.72 -15.02
N ARG A 66 4.14 14.37 -14.67
CA ARG A 66 3.62 14.49 -13.30
C ARG A 66 2.58 13.42 -12.95
N TRP A 67 2.13 12.62 -13.92
CA TRP A 67 1.06 11.64 -13.75
C TRP A 67 1.60 10.23 -13.50
N LEU A 68 0.79 9.39 -12.85
CA LEU A 68 1.07 7.95 -12.69
C LEU A 68 -0.22 7.13 -12.55
N GLU A 69 -0.02 5.81 -12.53
CA GLU A 69 -0.99 4.76 -12.23
C GLU A 69 -1.12 4.44 -10.73
N VAL A 70 -2.32 4.02 -10.36
CA VAL A 70 -2.65 3.28 -9.13
C VAL A 70 -3.49 2.05 -9.50
N GLY A 71 -3.53 1.02 -8.65
CA GLY A 71 -4.37 -0.15 -8.93
C GLY A 71 -4.37 -1.26 -7.86
N ASN A 72 -3.84 -0.99 -6.67
CA ASN A 72 -3.53 -2.02 -5.66
C ASN A 72 -4.70 -2.91 -5.23
N ARG A 73 -5.94 -2.41 -5.33
CA ARG A 73 -7.17 -3.16 -5.02
C ARG A 73 -7.97 -3.59 -6.25
N THR A 74 -7.53 -3.21 -7.46
CA THR A 74 -8.28 -3.35 -8.71
C THR A 74 -7.52 -4.13 -9.80
N ALA A 75 -6.21 -4.28 -9.68
CA ALA A 75 -5.41 -5.15 -10.53
C ALA A 75 -5.26 -6.52 -9.86
N GLU A 76 -6.25 -7.40 -10.07
CA GLU A 76 -6.37 -8.73 -9.45
C GLU A 76 -5.81 -9.79 -10.41
N MET A 77 -4.53 -10.14 -10.24
CA MET A 77 -3.88 -11.08 -11.14
C MET A 77 -4.53 -12.48 -11.06
N GLY A 78 -4.70 -13.14 -12.21
CA GLY A 78 -5.40 -14.43 -12.31
C GLY A 78 -6.94 -14.37 -12.32
N ALA A 79 -7.55 -13.20 -12.08
CA ALA A 79 -9.00 -13.06 -12.01
C ALA A 79 -9.74 -13.36 -13.32
N ARG A 80 -10.92 -13.98 -13.21
CA ARG A 80 -11.92 -14.13 -14.28
C ARG A 80 -13.07 -13.16 -14.05
N VAL A 81 -13.62 -12.58 -15.12
CA VAL A 81 -14.57 -11.45 -14.99
C VAL A 81 -15.85 -11.84 -14.26
N PHE A 82 -16.29 -13.10 -14.35
CA PHE A 82 -17.49 -13.56 -13.65
C PHE A 82 -17.30 -13.61 -12.12
N GLU A 83 -16.14 -14.07 -11.65
CA GLU A 83 -15.81 -14.16 -10.23
C GLU A 83 -15.75 -12.77 -9.60
N MET A 84 -15.20 -11.79 -10.33
CA MET A 84 -15.17 -10.38 -9.91
C MET A 84 -16.59 -9.82 -9.72
N ILE A 85 -17.53 -10.14 -10.62
CA ILE A 85 -18.93 -9.67 -10.57
C ILE A 85 -19.73 -10.34 -9.44
N GLU A 86 -19.44 -11.61 -9.12
CA GLU A 86 -20.06 -12.30 -7.99
C GLU A 86 -19.53 -11.81 -6.62
N ARG A 87 -18.30 -11.26 -6.61
CA ARG A 87 -17.69 -10.56 -5.47
C ARG A 87 -18.07 -9.08 -5.41
N ASN A 88 -17.61 -8.37 -4.37
CA ASN A 88 -17.87 -6.93 -4.18
C ASN A 88 -17.00 -6.02 -5.09
N TYR A 89 -16.50 -6.50 -6.23
CA TYR A 89 -15.50 -5.78 -7.04
C TYR A 89 -16.00 -4.42 -7.57
N GLN A 90 -17.28 -4.31 -7.91
CA GLN A 90 -17.91 -3.02 -8.26
C GLN A 90 -17.83 -2.00 -7.11
N GLN A 91 -18.03 -2.44 -5.86
CA GLN A 91 -17.87 -1.55 -4.70
C GLN A 91 -16.41 -1.09 -4.56
N VAL A 92 -15.43 -1.99 -4.78
CA VAL A 92 -14.00 -1.64 -4.74
C VAL A 92 -13.64 -0.61 -5.81
N LEU A 93 -14.15 -0.76 -7.04
CA LEU A 93 -14.01 0.24 -8.11
C LEU A 93 -14.59 1.60 -7.70
N THR A 94 -15.80 1.63 -7.13
CA THR A 94 -16.42 2.87 -6.62
C THR A 94 -15.57 3.52 -5.52
N GLU A 95 -15.04 2.73 -4.59
CA GLU A 95 -14.19 3.20 -3.48
C GLU A 95 -12.89 3.81 -3.98
N GLU A 96 -12.13 3.12 -4.84
CA GLU A 96 -10.85 3.63 -5.34
C GLU A 96 -11.03 4.86 -6.26
N LEU A 97 -12.07 4.89 -7.11
CA LEU A 97 -12.39 6.06 -7.94
C LEU A 97 -12.87 7.27 -7.11
N THR A 98 -13.47 7.03 -5.94
CA THR A 98 -13.84 8.10 -4.99
C THR A 98 -12.63 8.58 -4.19
N LYS A 99 -11.75 7.66 -3.77
CA LYS A 99 -10.49 7.91 -3.05
C LYS A 99 -9.48 8.68 -3.90
N TYR A 100 -9.45 8.45 -5.21
CA TYR A 100 -8.58 9.13 -6.16
C TYR A 100 -9.37 10.07 -7.07
N PRO A 101 -9.83 11.23 -6.58
CA PRO A 101 -10.66 12.16 -7.36
C PRO A 101 -9.97 12.68 -8.63
N ASN A 102 -8.63 12.59 -8.70
CA ASN A 102 -7.86 13.00 -9.87
C ASN A 102 -7.88 11.99 -11.03
N VAL A 103 -8.14 10.70 -10.78
CA VAL A 103 -8.25 9.68 -11.84
C VAL A 103 -9.37 10.01 -12.83
N ASP A 104 -9.04 10.05 -14.11
CA ASP A 104 -9.97 10.24 -15.23
C ASP A 104 -9.79 9.19 -16.35
N VAL A 105 -8.75 8.36 -16.28
CA VAL A 105 -8.55 7.23 -17.19
C VAL A 105 -8.50 5.92 -16.40
N VAL A 106 -9.34 4.95 -16.76
CA VAL A 106 -9.21 3.56 -16.31
C VAL A 106 -8.64 2.74 -17.45
N VAL A 107 -7.54 2.04 -17.20
CA VAL A 107 -6.90 1.12 -18.15
C VAL A 107 -7.20 -0.31 -17.72
N MET A 108 -7.73 -1.11 -18.64
CA MET A 108 -8.35 -2.40 -18.31
C MET A 108 -7.90 -3.55 -19.23
N THR A 109 -7.58 -4.70 -18.64
CA THR A 109 -7.36 -6.00 -19.32
C THR A 109 -8.20 -7.08 -18.63
N LEU A 110 -9.07 -7.76 -19.40
CA LEU A 110 -9.93 -8.82 -18.89
C LEU A 110 -10.29 -9.83 -20.01
N GLY A 111 -10.60 -11.05 -19.59
CA GLY A 111 -11.09 -12.14 -20.44
C GLY A 111 -10.07 -13.21 -20.81
N GLY A 112 -8.78 -13.01 -20.59
CA GLY A 112 -7.73 -14.01 -20.86
C GLY A 112 -7.90 -15.26 -20.00
N ASN A 113 -8.10 -15.08 -18.68
CA ASN A 113 -8.38 -16.19 -17.77
C ASN A 113 -9.73 -16.85 -18.05
N ASP A 114 -10.75 -16.10 -18.49
CA ASP A 114 -12.04 -16.65 -18.93
C ASP A 114 -11.93 -17.55 -20.18
N ILE A 115 -10.95 -17.30 -21.05
CA ILE A 115 -10.61 -18.17 -22.21
C ILE A 115 -9.89 -19.43 -21.73
N LEU A 116 -8.85 -19.27 -20.90
CA LEU A 116 -7.94 -20.36 -20.53
C LEU A 116 -8.49 -21.31 -19.46
N ARG A 117 -9.25 -20.78 -18.48
CA ARG A 117 -9.78 -21.49 -17.31
C ARG A 117 -11.31 -21.50 -17.28
N GLY A 118 -11.93 -21.05 -18.36
CA GLY A 118 -13.36 -21.08 -18.59
C GLY A 118 -14.19 -20.03 -17.84
N THR A 119 -15.39 -19.80 -18.37
CA THR A 119 -16.36 -18.84 -17.82
C THR A 119 -17.78 -19.39 -17.88
N VAL A 120 -18.66 -18.92 -16.99
CA VAL A 120 -20.07 -19.36 -16.90
C VAL A 120 -20.97 -18.63 -17.91
N GLY A 121 -22.12 -19.23 -18.23
CA GLY A 121 -23.11 -18.66 -19.15
C GLY A 121 -22.82 -18.85 -20.63
N VAL A 122 -21.82 -19.67 -20.99
CA VAL A 122 -21.48 -20.03 -22.37
C VAL A 122 -22.39 -21.15 -22.88
N ASP A 123 -22.67 -22.17 -22.06
CA ASP A 123 -23.54 -23.30 -22.40
C ASP A 123 -25.03 -22.93 -22.23
N PRO A 124 -25.83 -22.81 -23.31
CA PRO A 124 -27.23 -22.42 -23.23
C PRO A 124 -28.14 -23.49 -22.60
N THR A 125 -27.64 -24.71 -22.35
CA THR A 125 -28.36 -25.79 -21.67
C THR A 125 -28.02 -25.89 -20.19
N ASN A 126 -26.87 -25.37 -19.76
CA ASN A 126 -26.44 -25.30 -18.37
C ASN A 126 -25.58 -24.06 -18.09
N TYR A 127 -26.23 -22.98 -17.64
CA TYR A 127 -25.56 -21.70 -17.32
C TYR A 127 -24.34 -21.85 -16.39
N TYR A 128 -24.39 -22.75 -15.42
CA TYR A 128 -23.33 -22.95 -14.43
C TYR A 128 -22.18 -23.85 -14.91
N ARG A 129 -22.18 -24.28 -16.17
CA ARG A 129 -21.02 -24.93 -16.76
C ARG A 129 -20.00 -23.85 -17.11
N GLU A 130 -18.83 -23.93 -16.49
CA GLU A 130 -17.63 -23.25 -16.97
C GLU A 130 -17.19 -23.89 -18.29
N VAL A 131 -16.94 -23.07 -19.31
CA VAL A 131 -16.53 -23.49 -20.65
C VAL A 131 -15.29 -22.71 -21.04
N GLU A 132 -14.22 -23.42 -21.37
CA GLU A 132 -12.89 -22.89 -21.73
C GLU A 132 -12.56 -23.18 -23.19
N LEU A 133 -11.44 -22.62 -23.67
CA LEU A 133 -10.92 -22.83 -25.03
C LEU A 133 -10.80 -24.31 -25.38
N GLU A 134 -10.23 -25.14 -24.49
CA GLU A 134 -10.02 -26.55 -24.79
C GLU A 134 -11.35 -27.31 -24.96
N ASP A 135 -12.37 -26.96 -24.18
CA ASP A 135 -13.72 -27.55 -24.29
C ASP A 135 -14.35 -27.32 -25.66
N CYS A 136 -14.14 -26.14 -26.26
CA CYS A 136 -14.62 -25.82 -27.61
C CYS A 136 -13.96 -26.66 -28.71
N TYR A 137 -12.69 -27.06 -28.54
CA TYR A 137 -11.94 -27.85 -29.52
C TYR A 137 -11.97 -29.37 -29.27
N ARG A 138 -12.19 -29.79 -28.02
CA ARG A 138 -12.25 -31.21 -27.60
C ARG A 138 -13.52 -31.93 -28.07
N TYR A 139 -14.62 -31.19 -28.31
CA TYR A 139 -15.94 -31.73 -28.68
C TYR A 139 -16.52 -31.10 -29.96
N PRO A 140 -15.90 -31.26 -31.15
CA PRO A 140 -16.31 -30.56 -32.37
C PRO A 140 -17.68 -30.95 -32.94
N ASP A 141 -18.29 -32.05 -32.47
CA ASP A 141 -19.59 -32.58 -32.94
C ASP A 141 -20.52 -32.95 -31.74
N GLY A 142 -20.56 -32.13 -30.69
CA GLY A 142 -21.29 -32.43 -29.44
C GLY A 142 -22.20 -31.30 -28.95
N PRO A 143 -23.49 -31.56 -28.63
CA PRO A 143 -24.38 -30.50 -28.15
C PRO A 143 -23.82 -29.84 -26.87
N PRO A 144 -23.92 -28.51 -26.74
CA PRO A 144 -24.88 -27.65 -27.45
C PRO A 144 -24.42 -26.98 -28.75
N TRP A 145 -23.16 -27.12 -29.20
CA TRP A 145 -22.63 -26.42 -30.39
C TRP A 145 -22.30 -27.39 -31.53
N ASP A 146 -22.42 -26.92 -32.78
CA ASP A 146 -22.10 -27.70 -33.99
C ASP A 146 -20.64 -27.48 -34.47
N THR A 147 -19.90 -26.50 -33.91
CA THR A 147 -18.49 -26.23 -34.24
C THR A 147 -17.73 -25.56 -33.09
N ALA A 148 -16.39 -25.68 -33.08
CA ALA A 148 -15.51 -24.94 -32.16
C ALA A 148 -15.66 -23.42 -32.30
N THR A 149 -15.82 -22.90 -33.52
CA THR A 149 -16.04 -21.47 -33.78
C THR A 149 -17.34 -20.97 -33.14
N GLU A 150 -18.43 -21.74 -33.23
CA GLU A 150 -19.70 -21.38 -32.58
C GLU A 150 -19.53 -21.34 -31.04
N CYS A 151 -18.87 -22.34 -30.46
CA CYS A 151 -18.55 -22.35 -29.03
C CYS A 151 -17.73 -21.13 -28.60
N MET A 152 -16.69 -20.78 -29.36
CA MET A 152 -15.87 -19.59 -29.12
C MET A 152 -16.65 -18.27 -29.28
N ASP A 153 -17.60 -18.18 -30.21
CA ASP A 153 -18.49 -17.02 -30.34
C ASP A 153 -19.39 -16.84 -29.11
N TRP A 154 -19.93 -17.93 -28.55
CA TRP A 154 -20.68 -17.90 -27.29
C TRP A 154 -19.80 -17.51 -26.10
N LEU A 155 -18.55 -18.02 -26.04
CA LEU A 155 -17.58 -17.66 -25.01
C LEU A 155 -17.25 -16.16 -25.09
N ALA A 156 -16.93 -15.68 -26.29
CA ALA A 156 -16.62 -14.28 -26.57
C ALA A 156 -17.77 -13.33 -26.19
N LEU A 157 -19.02 -13.70 -26.51
CA LEU A 157 -20.21 -12.94 -26.10
C LEU A 157 -20.41 -12.96 -24.59
N SER A 158 -20.23 -14.11 -23.95
CA SER A 158 -20.37 -14.29 -22.50
C SER A 158 -19.37 -13.44 -21.70
N VAL A 159 -18.12 -13.33 -22.17
CA VAL A 159 -17.12 -12.42 -21.62
C VAL A 159 -17.49 -10.96 -21.89
N LYS A 160 -17.94 -10.63 -23.11
CA LYS A 160 -18.34 -9.26 -23.49
C LYS A 160 -19.43 -8.71 -22.57
N GLU A 161 -20.49 -9.46 -22.35
CA GLU A 161 -21.60 -9.02 -21.49
C GLU A 161 -21.13 -8.73 -20.05
N LYS A 162 -20.25 -9.58 -19.51
CA LYS A 162 -19.71 -9.42 -18.15
C LYS A 162 -18.74 -8.24 -18.04
N VAL A 163 -17.79 -8.12 -18.96
CA VAL A 163 -16.89 -6.96 -19.03
C VAL A 163 -17.71 -5.67 -19.17
N GLY A 164 -18.81 -5.70 -19.94
CA GLY A 164 -19.75 -4.60 -20.08
C GLY A 164 -20.32 -4.11 -18.75
N ILE A 165 -20.69 -5.02 -17.84
CA ILE A 165 -21.19 -4.66 -16.50
C ILE A 165 -20.16 -3.84 -15.71
N LEU A 166 -18.88 -4.21 -15.76
CA LEU A 166 -17.81 -3.49 -15.07
C LEU A 166 -17.52 -2.13 -15.72
N VAL A 167 -17.49 -2.06 -17.04
CA VAL A 167 -17.29 -0.81 -17.80
C VAL A 167 -18.45 0.17 -17.57
N ASP A 168 -19.69 -0.31 -17.68
CA ASP A 168 -20.90 0.51 -17.42
C ASP A 168 -20.95 1.00 -15.96
N HIS A 169 -20.46 0.18 -15.02
CA HIS A 169 -20.30 0.60 -13.64
C HIS A 169 -19.25 1.71 -13.47
N ILE A 170 -18.03 1.54 -14.02
CA ILE A 170 -16.95 2.54 -13.98
C ILE A 170 -17.43 3.90 -14.54
N LEU A 171 -18.07 3.88 -15.71
CA LEU A 171 -18.62 5.08 -16.37
C LEU A 171 -19.77 5.73 -15.61
N SER A 172 -20.42 5.00 -14.70
CA SER A 172 -21.50 5.51 -13.84
C SER A 172 -20.99 6.20 -12.57
N VAL A 173 -19.75 5.93 -12.14
CA VAL A 173 -19.18 6.55 -10.93
C VAL A 173 -19.03 8.06 -11.13
N ARG A 174 -18.52 8.51 -12.29
CA ARG A 174 -18.43 9.93 -12.67
C ARG A 174 -18.46 10.18 -14.19
N PRO A 175 -18.90 11.37 -14.63
CA PRO A 175 -18.94 11.75 -16.05
C PRO A 175 -17.57 12.06 -16.67
N ASP A 176 -16.53 12.33 -15.88
CA ASP A 176 -15.18 12.66 -16.35
C ASP A 176 -14.35 11.42 -16.74
N ILE A 177 -14.68 10.27 -16.13
CA ILE A 177 -13.96 9.01 -16.31
C ILE A 177 -14.11 8.48 -17.74
N ARG A 178 -13.01 7.96 -18.28
CA ARG A 178 -12.92 7.28 -19.57
C ARG A 178 -12.23 5.94 -19.39
N VAL A 179 -12.51 4.97 -20.26
CA VAL A 179 -11.96 3.61 -20.18
C VAL A 179 -11.15 3.29 -21.44
N VAL A 180 -9.93 2.79 -21.27
CA VAL A 180 -9.16 2.16 -22.36
C VAL A 180 -9.07 0.67 -22.08
N ILE A 181 -9.65 -0.14 -22.97
CA ILE A 181 -9.51 -1.59 -22.93
C ILE A 181 -8.31 -1.97 -23.79
N LEU A 182 -7.34 -2.67 -23.19
CA LEU A 182 -6.17 -3.17 -23.91
C LEU A 182 -6.42 -4.63 -24.27
N SER A 183 -6.18 -5.01 -25.53
CA SER A 183 -6.10 -6.43 -25.88
C SER A 183 -4.81 -7.05 -25.35
N TYR A 184 -4.80 -8.37 -25.23
CA TYR A 184 -3.57 -9.15 -25.14
C TYR A 184 -2.78 -9.12 -26.46
N ASP A 185 -1.64 -9.80 -26.47
CA ASP A 185 -0.84 -10.09 -27.65
C ASP A 185 -0.77 -11.63 -27.86
N TYR A 186 -0.19 -12.09 -28.97
CA TYR A 186 0.09 -13.51 -29.21
C TYR A 186 1.04 -14.04 -28.14
N GLY A 187 0.76 -15.20 -27.54
CA GLY A 187 1.57 -15.77 -26.47
C GLY A 187 2.89 -16.40 -26.98
N ALA A 188 3.76 -16.74 -26.04
CA ALA A 188 4.94 -17.57 -26.28
C ALA A 188 4.67 -19.07 -26.02
N ARG A 189 3.48 -19.42 -25.51
CA ARG A 189 3.06 -20.77 -25.14
C ARG A 189 2.72 -21.68 -26.32
N GLU A 190 3.23 -22.90 -26.30
CA GLU A 190 2.71 -23.98 -27.16
C GLU A 190 1.30 -24.44 -26.69
N PRO A 191 0.39 -24.83 -27.60
CA PRO A 191 -0.94 -25.31 -27.23
C PRO A 191 -0.88 -26.70 -26.60
N GLU A 192 -1.51 -26.86 -25.43
CA GLU A 192 -1.60 -28.15 -24.72
C GLU A 192 -2.78 -29.04 -25.19
N GLY A 193 -3.74 -28.44 -25.90
CA GLY A 193 -4.97 -29.08 -26.35
C GLY A 193 -4.93 -29.60 -27.80
N SER A 194 -6.09 -30.01 -28.31
CA SER A 194 -6.24 -30.51 -29.69
C SER A 194 -6.39 -29.40 -30.75
N TYR A 195 -5.69 -28.27 -30.56
CA TYR A 195 -5.73 -27.09 -31.42
C TYR A 195 -4.32 -26.58 -31.74
N THR A 196 -4.17 -25.91 -32.87
CA THR A 196 -2.91 -25.31 -33.33
C THR A 196 -2.62 -23.96 -32.67
N VAL A 197 -1.37 -23.49 -32.78
CA VAL A 197 -0.96 -22.13 -32.38
C VAL A 197 -1.84 -21.06 -33.06
N GLU A 198 -2.14 -21.22 -34.35
CA GLU A 198 -3.02 -20.32 -35.08
C GLU A 198 -4.45 -20.33 -34.53
N GLU A 199 -5.01 -21.50 -34.22
CA GLU A 199 -6.34 -21.63 -33.62
C GLU A 199 -6.42 -21.03 -32.20
N MET A 200 -5.39 -21.21 -31.38
CA MET A 200 -5.27 -20.59 -30.05
C MET A 200 -5.27 -19.05 -30.17
N HIS A 201 -4.37 -18.51 -30.99
CA HIS A 201 -4.23 -17.08 -31.19
C HIS A 201 -5.48 -16.43 -31.80
N LEU A 202 -6.08 -17.05 -32.83
CA LEU A 202 -7.31 -16.55 -33.42
C LEU A 202 -8.52 -16.64 -32.47
N SER A 203 -8.53 -17.60 -31.54
CA SER A 203 -9.54 -17.68 -30.48
C SER A 203 -9.43 -16.50 -29.49
N PHE A 204 -8.20 -16.15 -29.10
CA PHE A 204 -7.93 -14.94 -28.30
C PHE A 204 -8.33 -13.65 -29.04
N VAL A 205 -7.99 -13.55 -30.32
CA VAL A 205 -8.41 -12.42 -31.19
C VAL A 205 -9.94 -12.33 -31.24
N ALA A 206 -10.66 -13.43 -31.43
CA ALA A 206 -12.12 -13.44 -31.52
C ALA A 206 -12.82 -12.90 -30.25
N VAL A 207 -12.31 -13.22 -29.05
CA VAL A 207 -12.82 -12.62 -27.81
C VAL A 207 -12.51 -11.14 -27.71
N GLN A 208 -11.32 -10.73 -28.13
CA GLN A 208 -10.89 -9.33 -28.09
C GLN A 208 -11.59 -8.45 -29.16
N GLU A 209 -12.03 -9.01 -30.29
CA GLU A 209 -12.97 -8.33 -31.19
C GLU A 209 -14.29 -7.97 -30.49
N ARG A 210 -14.81 -8.85 -29.62
CA ARG A 210 -16.02 -8.55 -28.84
C ARG A 210 -15.78 -7.44 -27.81
N MET A 211 -14.58 -7.33 -27.25
CA MET A 211 -14.19 -6.19 -26.41
C MET A 211 -14.10 -4.89 -27.23
N ARG A 212 -13.59 -4.96 -28.47
CA ARG A 212 -13.59 -3.84 -29.42
C ARG A 212 -15.01 -3.40 -29.80
N GLU A 213 -15.92 -4.34 -30.07
CA GLU A 213 -17.35 -4.03 -30.26
C GLU A 213 -17.96 -3.35 -29.03
N LEU A 214 -17.66 -3.84 -27.82
CA LEU A 214 -18.15 -3.28 -26.56
C LEU A 214 -17.70 -1.83 -26.35
N ALA A 215 -16.48 -1.49 -26.76
CA ALA A 215 -15.98 -0.12 -26.78
C ALA A 215 -16.74 0.73 -27.81
N LEU A 216 -16.87 0.26 -29.06
CA LEU A 216 -17.61 0.96 -30.12
C LEU A 216 -19.11 1.20 -29.79
N GLU A 217 -19.68 0.38 -28.91
CA GLU A 217 -21.05 0.52 -28.38
C GLU A 217 -21.20 1.62 -27.31
N ARG A 218 -20.10 2.17 -26.78
CA ARG A 218 -20.08 3.04 -25.59
C ARG A 218 -19.30 4.33 -25.83
N ASP A 219 -19.91 5.45 -25.46
CA ASP A 219 -19.18 6.71 -25.34
C ASP A 219 -18.15 6.64 -24.19
N ARG A 220 -17.04 7.36 -24.33
CA ARG A 220 -15.89 7.37 -23.40
C ARG A 220 -15.16 6.01 -23.22
N VAL A 221 -15.33 5.05 -24.13
CA VAL A 221 -14.59 3.77 -24.12
C VAL A 221 -13.82 3.60 -25.41
N GLU A 222 -12.52 3.34 -25.30
CA GLU A 222 -11.64 3.08 -26.44
C GLU A 222 -10.99 1.69 -26.31
N PHE A 223 -10.57 1.14 -27.44
CA PHE A 223 -9.96 -0.18 -27.51
C PHE A 223 -8.60 -0.12 -28.22
N VAL A 224 -7.57 -0.69 -27.60
CA VAL A 224 -6.21 -0.76 -28.15
C VAL A 224 -5.89 -2.21 -28.51
N MET A 225 -5.76 -2.46 -29.81
CA MET A 225 -5.37 -3.75 -30.36
C MET A 225 -3.85 -3.93 -30.29
N ASN A 226 -3.37 -5.00 -29.66
CA ASN A 226 -1.94 -5.28 -29.43
C ASN A 226 -1.45 -6.56 -30.12
N PHE A 227 -2.31 -7.41 -30.69
CA PHE A 227 -1.87 -8.66 -31.35
C PHE A 227 -0.86 -8.44 -32.48
N GLY A 228 0.30 -9.07 -32.36
CA GLY A 228 1.46 -8.91 -33.23
C GLY A 228 2.47 -7.84 -32.77
N LEU A 229 2.24 -7.16 -31.64
CA LEU A 229 3.12 -6.08 -31.19
C LEU A 229 4.50 -6.61 -30.81
N MET A 230 4.60 -7.67 -30.01
CA MET A 230 5.89 -8.26 -29.60
C MET A 230 6.63 -8.86 -30.80
N GLN A 231 5.92 -9.56 -31.69
CA GLN A 231 6.48 -10.05 -32.95
C GLN A 231 7.03 -8.91 -33.83
N HIS A 232 6.41 -7.73 -33.82
CA HIS A 232 6.95 -6.55 -34.51
C HIS A 232 8.15 -5.95 -33.77
N MET A 233 8.07 -5.76 -32.45
CA MET A 233 9.12 -5.06 -31.68
C MET A 233 10.41 -5.89 -31.54
N PHE A 234 10.29 -7.21 -31.35
CA PHE A 234 11.40 -8.12 -31.06
C PHE A 234 11.72 -9.10 -32.22
N GLY A 235 10.87 -9.18 -33.25
CA GLY A 235 10.98 -10.15 -34.34
C GLY A 235 10.34 -11.50 -34.01
N VAL A 236 10.53 -12.50 -34.86
CA VAL A 236 10.13 -13.89 -34.60
C VAL A 236 11.32 -14.80 -34.92
N PRO A 237 11.89 -15.53 -33.94
CA PRO A 237 13.01 -16.43 -34.18
C PRO A 237 12.56 -17.64 -35.01
N MET A 238 13.49 -18.25 -35.76
CA MET A 238 13.24 -19.58 -36.35
C MET A 238 13.18 -20.66 -35.26
N GLY A 239 12.35 -21.68 -35.49
CA GLY A 239 12.29 -22.89 -34.68
C GLY A 239 12.93 -24.09 -35.39
N ASP A 240 13.22 -25.16 -34.66
CA ASP A 240 13.78 -26.38 -35.24
C ASP A 240 12.76 -27.10 -36.16
N TYR A 241 11.45 -26.99 -35.88
CA TYR A 241 10.38 -27.46 -36.74
C TYR A 241 9.27 -26.39 -36.92
N PRO A 242 8.76 -26.13 -38.16
CA PRO A 242 7.68 -25.16 -38.37
C PRO A 242 6.33 -25.55 -37.78
N GLU A 243 6.16 -26.82 -37.41
CA GLU A 243 4.98 -27.35 -36.74
C GLU A 243 4.91 -26.96 -35.24
N ASP A 244 6.02 -26.50 -34.67
CA ASP A 244 6.15 -25.99 -33.30
C ASP A 244 5.71 -24.50 -33.18
N GLY A 245 5.08 -23.93 -34.22
CA GLY A 245 4.65 -22.54 -34.20
C GLY A 245 5.75 -21.50 -34.48
N TYR A 246 6.74 -21.84 -35.32
CA TYR A 246 7.82 -20.91 -35.70
C TYR A 246 8.05 -20.83 -37.21
N PRO A 247 8.57 -19.70 -37.73
CA PRO A 247 8.97 -19.58 -39.13
C PRO A 247 10.21 -20.44 -39.46
N SER A 248 10.40 -20.73 -40.75
CA SER A 248 11.55 -21.51 -41.24
C SER A 248 12.86 -20.72 -41.34
N GLU A 249 12.80 -19.39 -41.18
CA GLU A 249 13.93 -18.45 -41.14
C GLU A 249 13.56 -17.32 -40.17
N ASP A 250 14.54 -16.69 -39.52
CA ASP A 250 14.31 -15.57 -38.59
C ASP A 250 13.56 -14.41 -39.29
N ILE A 251 12.52 -13.88 -38.64
CA ILE A 251 11.83 -12.66 -39.02
C ILE A 251 12.38 -11.51 -38.17
N PRO A 252 13.11 -10.53 -38.74
CA PRO A 252 13.69 -9.45 -37.95
C PRO A 252 12.65 -8.51 -37.31
N PRO A 253 13.03 -7.79 -36.23
CA PRO A 253 12.28 -6.64 -35.72
C PRO A 253 11.86 -5.68 -36.83
N GLY A 254 10.63 -5.17 -36.73
CA GLY A 254 10.02 -4.25 -37.68
C GLY A 254 9.43 -4.88 -38.94
N VAL A 255 9.54 -6.21 -39.13
CA VAL A 255 9.07 -6.91 -40.34
C VAL A 255 7.66 -7.49 -40.20
N ALA A 256 7.31 -8.06 -39.04
CA ALA A 256 5.95 -8.54 -38.78
C ALA A 256 4.95 -7.36 -38.86
N PRO A 257 3.70 -7.55 -39.33
CA PRO A 257 2.74 -6.45 -39.42
C PRO A 257 2.49 -5.77 -38.07
N TYR A 258 2.68 -4.45 -38.00
CA TYR A 258 2.36 -3.69 -36.79
C TYR A 258 0.85 -3.66 -36.56
N PRO A 259 0.35 -3.84 -35.31
CA PRO A 259 -1.09 -3.89 -35.08
C PRO A 259 -1.81 -2.59 -35.45
N CYS A 260 -3.05 -2.73 -35.91
CA CYS A 260 -3.96 -1.63 -36.23
C CYS A 260 -5.25 -1.73 -35.36
N ASN A 261 -5.96 -0.63 -35.10
CA ASN A 261 -7.13 -0.61 -34.21
C ASN A 261 -8.49 -0.73 -34.92
N ASP A 262 -8.55 -0.52 -36.23
CA ASP A 262 -9.76 -0.67 -37.04
C ASP A 262 -9.45 -1.38 -38.38
N PRO A 263 -10.09 -2.52 -38.72
CA PRO A 263 -9.86 -3.20 -39.99
C PRO A 263 -10.38 -2.42 -41.19
N ALA A 264 -11.22 -1.40 -40.96
CA ALA A 264 -11.68 -0.50 -42.03
C ALA A 264 -10.71 0.67 -42.28
N ALA A 265 -9.68 0.87 -41.44
CA ALA A 265 -8.72 1.96 -41.59
C ALA A 265 -7.82 1.76 -42.83
N PRO A 266 -7.62 2.78 -43.69
CA PRO A 266 -6.82 2.65 -44.91
C PRO A 266 -5.35 2.22 -44.71
N GLU A 267 -4.78 2.54 -43.54
CA GLU A 267 -3.44 2.16 -43.11
C GLU A 267 -3.36 0.72 -42.58
N CYS A 268 -4.49 0.09 -42.25
CA CYS A 268 -4.50 -1.29 -41.81
C CYS A 268 -4.36 -2.24 -43.01
N THR A 269 -3.14 -2.70 -43.27
CA THR A 269 -2.83 -3.64 -44.35
C THR A 269 -2.93 -5.11 -43.92
N PHE A 270 -3.04 -5.38 -42.61
CA PHE A 270 -3.17 -6.71 -42.02
C PHE A 270 -3.92 -6.59 -40.69
N TRP A 271 -4.92 -7.45 -40.44
CA TRP A 271 -5.74 -7.45 -39.22
C TRP A 271 -5.52 -8.74 -38.41
N PRO A 272 -5.42 -8.66 -37.07
CA PRO A 272 -5.20 -7.45 -36.26
C PRO A 272 -3.76 -6.93 -36.32
N GLY A 273 -2.81 -7.83 -36.59
CA GLY A 273 -1.37 -7.60 -36.66
C GLY A 273 -0.60 -8.93 -36.61
N GLY A 274 0.73 -8.87 -36.80
CA GLY A 274 1.65 -10.00 -36.67
C GLY A 274 1.36 -11.20 -37.59
N TYR A 275 1.67 -12.39 -37.09
CA TYR A 275 1.50 -13.69 -37.73
C TYR A 275 0.91 -14.67 -36.71
N PRO A 276 -0.43 -14.92 -36.71
CA PRO A 276 -1.08 -15.72 -35.67
C PRO A 276 -0.62 -17.18 -35.66
N GLN A 277 -0.12 -17.70 -36.78
CA GLN A 277 0.43 -19.06 -36.86
C GLN A 277 1.82 -19.22 -36.20
N TYR A 278 2.41 -18.13 -35.69
CA TYR A 278 3.68 -18.16 -34.97
C TYR A 278 3.53 -17.69 -33.52
N LEU A 279 4.34 -18.28 -32.64
CA LEU A 279 4.51 -17.84 -31.26
C LEU A 279 5.20 -16.47 -31.21
N SER A 280 4.96 -15.73 -30.12
CA SER A 280 5.72 -14.53 -29.83
C SER A 280 7.13 -14.86 -29.34
N PRO A 281 8.11 -13.97 -29.58
CA PRO A 281 9.49 -14.19 -29.18
C PRO A 281 9.61 -14.27 -27.65
N MET A 282 10.15 -15.37 -27.13
CA MET A 282 10.33 -15.62 -25.69
C MET A 282 11.05 -14.47 -24.95
N ALA A 283 11.92 -13.72 -25.62
CA ALA A 283 12.60 -12.54 -25.05
C ALA A 283 11.65 -11.41 -24.61
N SER A 284 10.39 -11.43 -25.06
CA SER A 284 9.35 -10.48 -24.67
C SER A 284 8.44 -10.97 -23.53
N TYR A 285 8.61 -12.22 -23.07
CA TYR A 285 7.80 -12.87 -22.04
C TYR A 285 8.65 -13.26 -20.82
N ILE A 286 8.09 -13.11 -19.61
CA ILE A 286 8.79 -13.43 -18.34
C ILE A 286 8.65 -14.89 -17.93
N ASP A 287 7.59 -15.53 -18.40
CA ASP A 287 7.11 -16.87 -18.05
C ASP A 287 7.30 -17.89 -19.18
N GLN A 288 7.61 -17.42 -20.39
CA GLN A 288 7.59 -18.21 -21.64
C GLN A 288 6.16 -18.65 -22.02
N ASP A 289 5.13 -17.96 -21.51
CA ASP A 289 3.70 -18.30 -21.67
C ASP A 289 2.90 -17.07 -22.15
N ILE A 290 2.41 -16.21 -21.23
CA ILE A 290 1.46 -15.12 -21.55
C ILE A 290 1.74 -13.77 -20.87
N HIS A 291 2.69 -13.66 -19.96
CA HIS A 291 3.03 -12.41 -19.27
C HIS A 291 4.27 -11.74 -19.85
N LEU A 292 4.16 -10.44 -20.16
CA LEU A 292 5.23 -9.69 -20.82
C LEU A 292 6.36 -9.28 -19.87
N THR A 293 7.55 -9.04 -20.43
CA THR A 293 8.62 -8.31 -19.73
C THR A 293 8.24 -6.85 -19.50
N ALA A 294 8.96 -6.17 -18.59
CA ALA A 294 8.81 -4.74 -18.37
C ALA A 294 8.95 -3.91 -19.67
N GLU A 295 9.79 -4.36 -20.62
CA GLU A 295 9.93 -3.72 -21.94
C GLU A 295 8.72 -4.00 -22.85
N GLY A 296 8.21 -5.24 -22.85
CA GLY A 296 6.98 -5.60 -23.58
C GLY A 296 5.76 -4.80 -23.10
N TYR A 297 5.54 -4.72 -21.78
CA TYR A 297 4.50 -3.86 -21.21
C TYR A 297 4.73 -2.38 -21.50
N ALA A 298 5.98 -1.90 -21.54
CA ALA A 298 6.27 -0.52 -21.95
C ALA A 298 5.91 -0.25 -23.42
N HIS A 299 6.01 -1.23 -24.32
CA HIS A 299 5.50 -1.09 -25.70
C HIS A 299 3.97 -1.02 -25.77
N VAL A 300 3.27 -1.87 -25.00
CA VAL A 300 1.79 -1.82 -24.86
C VAL A 300 1.35 -0.46 -24.31
N ALA A 301 2.00 0.04 -23.26
CA ALA A 301 1.69 1.34 -22.66
C ALA A 301 1.95 2.51 -23.64
N ARG A 302 3.11 2.55 -24.33
CA ARG A 302 3.39 3.58 -25.36
C ARG A 302 2.33 3.61 -26.46
N ARG A 303 1.87 2.44 -26.89
CA ARG A 303 0.80 2.33 -27.88
C ARG A 303 -0.52 2.90 -27.35
N ALA A 304 -0.95 2.52 -26.15
CA ALA A 304 -2.16 3.05 -25.53
C ALA A 304 -2.09 4.57 -25.28
N ILE A 305 -0.91 5.09 -24.90
CA ILE A 305 -0.68 6.52 -24.71
C ILE A 305 -0.78 7.28 -26.02
N GLY A 306 -0.04 6.87 -27.05
CA GLY A 306 -0.02 7.57 -28.35
C GLY A 306 -1.33 7.48 -29.15
N LEU A 307 -2.26 6.59 -28.78
CA LEU A 307 -3.57 6.45 -29.43
C LEU A 307 -4.69 7.23 -28.73
N HIS A 308 -4.74 7.19 -27.38
CA HIS A 308 -5.88 7.76 -26.63
C HIS A 308 -5.46 8.47 -25.33
N ILE A 309 -4.57 7.87 -24.52
CA ILE A 309 -4.34 8.35 -23.15
C ILE A 309 -3.58 9.70 -23.14
N GLU A 310 -2.70 9.97 -24.11
CA GLU A 310 -2.03 11.28 -24.23
C GLU A 310 -3.04 12.41 -24.42
N GLU A 311 -4.02 12.24 -25.31
CA GLU A 311 -5.06 13.24 -25.56
C GLU A 311 -5.90 13.49 -24.30
N TRP A 312 -6.38 12.41 -23.66
CA TRP A 312 -7.27 12.50 -22.50
C TRP A 312 -6.58 13.10 -21.27
N LEU A 313 -5.33 12.74 -20.99
CA LEU A 313 -4.59 13.33 -19.87
C LEU A 313 -4.25 14.81 -20.10
N ASN A 314 -4.19 15.25 -21.37
CA ASN A 314 -4.02 16.64 -21.78
C ASN A 314 -5.31 17.48 -21.70
N TYR A 315 -6.49 16.89 -21.47
CA TYR A 315 -7.68 17.69 -21.19
C TYR A 315 -7.49 18.49 -19.88
N PRO A 316 -7.86 19.79 -19.86
CA PRO A 316 -7.83 20.57 -18.62
C PRO A 316 -8.79 19.94 -17.61
N LYS A 317 -8.38 19.83 -16.35
CA LYS A 317 -9.17 19.26 -15.26
C LYS A 317 -8.88 20.03 -13.97
N ALA A 318 -9.88 20.23 -13.12
CA ALA A 318 -9.65 20.71 -11.76
C ALA A 318 -9.03 19.58 -10.92
N LEU A 319 -7.90 19.87 -10.29
CA LEU A 319 -7.13 18.93 -9.47
C LEU A 319 -7.44 19.03 -7.98
N GLU A 320 -7.81 20.22 -7.52
CA GLU A 320 -7.91 20.52 -6.10
C GLU A 320 -8.79 21.74 -5.85
N ILE A 321 -9.53 21.71 -4.73
CA ILE A 321 -10.23 22.86 -4.15
C ILE A 321 -9.77 22.98 -2.69
N LEU A 322 -8.85 23.90 -2.41
CA LEU A 322 -8.31 24.17 -1.07
C LEU A 322 -9.10 25.26 -0.35
N PRO A 323 -9.77 24.98 0.78
CA PRO A 323 -10.41 26.02 1.60
C PRO A 323 -9.35 26.79 2.40
N LEU A 324 -9.25 28.11 2.22
CA LEU A 324 -8.13 28.92 2.74
C LEU A 324 -8.45 29.74 4.01
N SER A 325 -9.69 30.21 4.22
CA SER A 325 -10.03 30.94 5.45
C SER A 325 -11.53 31.02 5.74
N ASN A 326 -11.97 30.40 6.85
CA ASN A 326 -13.36 30.46 7.31
C ASN A 326 -13.64 31.75 8.10
N LYS A 327 -14.15 32.78 7.41
CA LYS A 327 -14.58 34.08 7.94
C LYS A 327 -15.88 34.50 7.23
N ALA A 328 -16.36 35.74 7.45
CA ALA A 328 -17.59 36.26 6.82
C ALA A 328 -17.59 36.17 5.27
N THR A 329 -16.40 36.19 4.66
CA THR A 329 -16.17 35.71 3.28
C THR A 329 -15.26 34.50 3.36
N TYR A 330 -15.64 33.39 2.74
CA TYR A 330 -14.83 32.16 2.67
C TYR A 330 -14.14 32.11 1.31
N GLN A 331 -12.83 31.91 1.30
CA GLN A 331 -12.04 31.78 0.08
C GLN A 331 -11.58 30.34 -0.14
N PHE A 332 -11.63 29.92 -1.39
CA PHE A 332 -11.11 28.65 -1.89
C PHE A 332 -10.07 28.94 -2.98
N GLN A 333 -8.98 28.17 -3.00
CA GLN A 333 -8.08 28.11 -4.14
C GLN A 333 -8.44 26.89 -4.98
N VAL A 334 -8.71 27.09 -6.26
CA VAL A 334 -9.00 26.05 -7.24
C VAL A 334 -7.80 25.93 -8.17
N THR A 335 -7.24 24.73 -8.27
CA THR A 335 -6.05 24.45 -9.08
C THR A 335 -6.44 23.57 -10.27
N PHE A 336 -6.04 23.93 -11.48
CA PHE A 336 -6.27 23.17 -12.71
C PHE A 336 -4.99 22.47 -13.21
N THR A 337 -5.11 21.43 -14.03
CA THR A 337 -3.97 20.73 -14.67
C THR A 337 -3.18 21.61 -15.62
N HIS A 338 -3.83 22.60 -16.23
CA HIS A 338 -3.29 23.49 -17.26
C HIS A 338 -3.79 24.92 -17.03
N PRO A 339 -3.12 25.95 -17.59
CA PRO A 339 -3.69 27.28 -17.67
C PRO A 339 -4.99 27.28 -18.48
N VAL A 340 -6.08 27.72 -17.87
CA VAL A 340 -7.41 27.83 -18.47
C VAL A 340 -7.86 29.28 -18.59
N THR A 341 -8.84 29.50 -19.45
CA THR A 341 -9.59 30.74 -19.67
C THR A 341 -11.08 30.46 -19.53
N GLY A 342 -11.93 31.49 -19.52
CA GLY A 342 -13.38 31.34 -19.38
C GLY A 342 -13.89 31.41 -17.94
N VAL A 343 -13.09 30.96 -16.97
CA VAL A 343 -13.48 30.84 -15.56
C VAL A 343 -14.10 32.12 -14.97
N ASP A 344 -15.36 32.05 -14.57
CA ASP A 344 -16.09 33.11 -13.86
C ASP A 344 -16.95 32.58 -12.68
N VAL A 345 -17.86 33.40 -12.14
CA VAL A 345 -18.67 33.03 -10.96
C VAL A 345 -19.75 31.98 -11.23
N SER A 346 -20.17 31.74 -12.48
CA SER A 346 -21.16 30.71 -12.81
C SER A 346 -20.60 29.29 -12.82
N ASP A 347 -19.28 29.14 -12.89
CA ASP A 347 -18.59 27.85 -12.84
C ASP A 347 -18.54 27.22 -11.45
N PHE A 348 -19.20 27.81 -10.46
CA PHE A 348 -19.07 27.40 -9.06
C PHE A 348 -20.41 27.31 -8.32
N GLU A 349 -20.72 26.12 -7.80
CA GLU A 349 -21.88 25.89 -6.91
C GLU A 349 -21.41 25.78 -5.45
N VAL A 350 -21.98 26.57 -4.55
CA VAL A 350 -21.69 26.50 -3.10
C VAL A 350 -22.68 25.57 -2.39
N TYR A 351 -22.18 24.67 -1.54
CA TYR A 351 -23.01 23.77 -0.74
C TYR A 351 -22.45 23.54 0.68
N ILE A 352 -23.24 22.89 1.55
CA ILE A 352 -22.82 22.47 2.90
C ILE A 352 -23.12 20.98 3.04
N ASN A 353 -22.06 20.18 3.22
CA ASN A 353 -22.14 18.71 3.23
C ASN A 353 -23.14 18.12 4.25
N THR A 354 -23.38 18.82 5.35
CA THR A 354 -24.26 18.35 6.44
C THR A 354 -25.73 18.77 6.30
N LYS A 355 -26.08 19.64 5.34
CA LYS A 355 -27.45 20.19 5.18
C LYS A 355 -27.80 20.50 3.73
N ALA A 356 -28.71 19.69 3.17
CA ALA A 356 -29.38 20.03 1.92
C ALA A 356 -30.22 21.32 2.07
N GLY A 357 -30.02 22.28 1.16
CA GLY A 357 -30.90 23.46 1.02
C GLY A 357 -30.70 24.59 2.02
N LEU A 358 -29.49 24.79 2.57
CA LEU A 358 -29.19 26.07 3.22
C LEU A 358 -29.21 27.22 2.20
N LYS A 359 -29.67 28.37 2.68
CA LYS A 359 -30.19 29.46 1.84
C LYS A 359 -29.07 30.37 1.31
N ALA A 360 -28.96 30.47 -0.02
CA ALA A 360 -28.27 31.54 -0.75
C ALA A 360 -26.90 31.95 -0.17
N MET A 361 -25.91 31.08 -0.33
CA MET A 361 -24.50 31.50 -0.36
C MET A 361 -24.12 31.59 -1.83
N ASP A 362 -23.68 32.77 -2.26
CA ASP A 362 -23.34 33.03 -3.66
C ASP A 362 -21.83 33.14 -3.80
N VAL A 363 -21.30 32.71 -4.95
CA VAL A 363 -19.94 33.04 -5.36
C VAL A 363 -19.93 34.49 -5.84
N VAL A 364 -19.17 35.34 -5.14
CA VAL A 364 -19.20 36.79 -5.35
C VAL A 364 -17.99 37.34 -6.08
N ASN A 365 -16.90 36.56 -6.18
CA ASN A 365 -15.68 36.96 -6.89
C ASN A 365 -14.84 35.75 -7.29
N VAL A 366 -14.18 35.83 -8.43
CA VAL A 366 -13.17 34.88 -8.91
C VAL A 366 -11.95 35.68 -9.38
N GLU A 367 -10.77 35.37 -8.84
CA GLU A 367 -9.52 36.05 -9.18
C GLU A 367 -8.47 35.06 -9.71
N PRO A 368 -7.76 35.34 -10.82
CA PRO A 368 -7.88 36.54 -11.64
C PRO A 368 -9.20 36.59 -12.42
N ALA A 369 -9.78 37.78 -12.56
CA ALA A 369 -11.05 37.99 -13.28
C ALA A 369 -10.98 37.74 -14.81
N SER A 370 -9.83 37.30 -15.30
CA SER A 370 -9.61 36.83 -16.67
C SER A 370 -8.34 35.95 -16.69
N GLY A 371 -8.43 34.77 -17.29
CA GLY A 371 -7.26 33.93 -17.58
C GLY A 371 -6.34 34.50 -18.68
N PRO A 372 -5.30 33.76 -19.09
CA PRO A 372 -5.02 32.39 -18.68
C PRO A 372 -4.37 32.29 -17.30
N ALA A 373 -4.89 31.39 -16.46
CA ALA A 373 -4.28 31.00 -15.19
C ALA A 373 -4.56 29.52 -14.90
N ASP A 374 -3.68 28.89 -14.13
CA ASP A 374 -3.82 27.52 -13.60
C ASP A 374 -4.38 27.51 -12.17
N VAL A 375 -4.29 28.63 -11.45
CA VAL A 375 -4.80 28.80 -10.08
C VAL A 375 -5.79 29.97 -10.02
N TYR A 376 -6.97 29.70 -9.44
CA TYR A 376 -8.04 30.68 -9.23
C TYR A 376 -8.45 30.76 -7.77
N MET A 377 -8.74 31.98 -7.31
CA MET A 377 -9.21 32.32 -5.98
C MET A 377 -10.71 32.61 -6.01
N VAL A 378 -11.52 31.67 -5.54
CA VAL A 378 -12.98 31.76 -5.50
C VAL A 378 -13.42 32.29 -4.14
N THR A 379 -14.21 33.37 -4.11
CA THR A 379 -14.71 33.97 -2.87
C THR A 379 -16.22 33.80 -2.76
N VAL A 380 -16.65 33.19 -1.66
CA VAL A 380 -18.05 32.94 -1.28
C VAL A 380 -18.48 33.96 -0.21
N ASP A 381 -19.66 34.54 -0.38
CA ASP A 381 -20.34 35.26 0.72
C ASP A 381 -21.04 34.26 1.64
N MET A 382 -20.54 34.14 2.87
CA MET A 382 -21.11 33.24 3.89
C MET A 382 -22.33 33.88 4.59
N GLY A 383 -22.60 35.16 4.35
CA GLY A 383 -23.65 35.93 4.99
C GLY A 383 -23.50 35.93 6.52
N SER A 384 -24.40 35.20 7.20
CA SER A 384 -24.34 34.97 8.65
C SER A 384 -24.11 33.50 9.02
N SER A 385 -23.70 32.66 8.07
CA SER A 385 -23.34 31.27 8.34
C SER A 385 -22.03 31.19 9.12
N LEU A 386 -21.96 30.22 10.03
CA LEU A 386 -20.74 29.83 10.75
C LEU A 386 -20.32 28.39 10.40
N GLU A 387 -21.03 27.75 9.46
CA GLU A 387 -20.74 26.39 8.98
C GLU A 387 -19.75 26.46 7.83
N ALA A 388 -18.86 25.47 7.71
CA ALA A 388 -17.93 25.40 6.59
C ALA A 388 -18.69 25.09 5.30
N ALA A 389 -18.64 26.01 4.34
CA ALA A 389 -19.06 25.74 2.97
C ALA A 389 -18.03 24.88 2.24
N GLN A 390 -18.47 24.28 1.15
CA GLN A 390 -17.69 23.64 0.09
C GLN A 390 -18.18 24.20 -1.25
N ILE A 391 -17.34 24.12 -2.29
CA ILE A 391 -17.73 24.48 -3.65
C ILE A 391 -17.54 23.30 -4.62
N LYS A 392 -18.25 23.31 -5.73
CA LYS A 392 -18.00 22.42 -6.87
C LYS A 392 -17.55 23.26 -8.05
N VAL A 393 -16.63 22.74 -8.86
CA VAL A 393 -16.38 23.25 -10.21
C VAL A 393 -17.46 22.64 -11.11
N LEU A 394 -18.29 23.50 -11.71
CA LEU A 394 -19.24 23.13 -12.76
C LEU A 394 -18.55 23.18 -14.11
N ASP A 395 -19.18 22.56 -15.10
CA ASP A 395 -18.69 22.52 -16.47
C ASP A 395 -19.86 22.63 -17.45
N ASP A 396 -19.79 23.64 -18.31
CA ASP A 396 -20.72 23.91 -19.41
C ASP A 396 -19.99 24.13 -20.76
N ASP A 397 -18.76 23.58 -20.89
CA ASP A 397 -17.79 23.83 -21.97
C ASP A 397 -17.26 25.29 -22.06
N SER A 398 -17.56 26.21 -21.13
CA SER A 398 -17.05 27.59 -21.18
C SER A 398 -15.60 27.76 -20.68
N ILE A 399 -15.12 26.87 -19.80
CA ILE A 399 -13.74 26.86 -19.31
C ILE A 399 -12.85 26.13 -20.32
N LEU A 400 -11.90 26.85 -20.93
CA LEU A 400 -11.07 26.35 -22.04
C LEU A 400 -9.58 26.37 -21.72
N ARG A 401 -8.84 25.31 -22.09
CA ARG A 401 -7.37 25.27 -22.10
C ARG A 401 -6.82 26.40 -22.96
N ALA A 402 -5.89 27.18 -22.42
CA ALA A 402 -5.49 28.46 -23.03
C ALA A 402 -4.73 28.35 -24.37
N ASP A 403 -4.08 27.22 -24.62
CA ASP A 403 -3.23 26.94 -25.79
C ASP A 403 -3.94 26.13 -26.88
N THR A 404 -4.80 25.17 -26.50
CA THR A 404 -5.52 24.29 -27.45
C THR A 404 -6.99 24.67 -27.66
N GLY A 405 -7.60 25.40 -26.72
CA GLY A 405 -9.04 25.72 -26.73
C GLY A 405 -9.96 24.55 -26.38
N VAL A 406 -9.41 23.44 -25.86
CA VAL A 406 -10.21 22.27 -25.41
C VAL A 406 -10.90 22.58 -24.08
N ALA A 407 -12.17 22.16 -23.94
CA ALA A 407 -12.99 22.39 -22.75
C ALA A 407 -12.53 21.59 -21.51
N LEU A 408 -12.95 22.04 -20.32
CA LEU A 408 -12.74 21.37 -19.04
C LEU A 408 -13.31 19.96 -19.06
N GLY A 409 -12.47 18.95 -18.80
CA GLY A 409 -12.81 17.53 -18.86
C GLY A 409 -12.83 16.93 -20.27
N GLY A 410 -12.59 17.73 -21.31
CA GLY A 410 -12.67 17.34 -22.73
C GLY A 410 -14.01 17.75 -23.37
N PRO A 411 -14.28 17.38 -24.63
CA PRO A 411 -15.49 17.82 -25.32
C PRO A 411 -16.79 17.33 -24.65
N GLY A 412 -17.64 18.25 -24.17
CA GLY A 412 -19.03 17.98 -23.81
C GLY A 412 -19.38 18.24 -22.34
N ALA A 413 -20.18 19.28 -22.11
CA ALA A 413 -20.64 19.78 -20.82
C ALA A 413 -21.00 18.72 -19.75
N GLY A 414 -20.48 18.94 -18.55
CA GLY A 414 -20.65 18.14 -17.34
C GLY A 414 -19.53 17.11 -17.13
N ASN A 415 -18.64 16.92 -18.10
CA ASN A 415 -17.50 16.01 -17.98
C ASN A 415 -16.30 16.63 -17.23
N GLY A 416 -16.33 17.95 -16.94
CA GLY A 416 -15.36 18.65 -16.11
C GLY A 416 -15.72 18.76 -14.60
N LEU A 417 -16.86 18.21 -14.16
CA LEU A 417 -17.37 18.36 -12.79
C LEU A 417 -16.38 17.88 -11.71
N PHE A 418 -16.03 18.77 -10.78
CA PHE A 418 -15.12 18.44 -9.67
C PHE A 418 -15.67 18.91 -8.31
N VAL A 419 -15.65 18.01 -7.31
CA VAL A 419 -16.35 18.21 -6.01
C VAL A 419 -15.47 18.02 -4.78
N TYR A 420 -14.22 17.59 -4.94
CA TYR A 420 -13.34 17.29 -3.81
C TYR A 420 -12.78 18.58 -3.18
N ASN A 421 -13.08 18.81 -1.90
CA ASN A 421 -12.67 19.99 -1.14
C ASN A 421 -11.74 19.59 0.00
N GLY A 422 -10.45 19.95 -0.10
CA GLY A 422 -9.39 19.55 0.83
C GLY A 422 -8.05 19.41 0.14
N THR A 423 -7.00 19.15 0.91
CA THR A 423 -5.68 18.77 0.39
C THR A 423 -5.74 17.36 -0.19
N TYR A 424 -5.31 17.19 -1.45
CA TYR A 424 -5.15 15.84 -2.00
C TYR A 424 -3.78 15.28 -1.60
N GLU A 425 -3.77 14.43 -0.58
CA GLU A 425 -2.56 13.74 -0.12
C GLU A 425 -2.45 12.36 -0.79
N PHE A 426 -1.46 12.21 -1.66
CA PHE A 426 -1.02 10.93 -2.21
C PHE A 426 0.49 10.81 -2.06
N GLN A 427 0.93 9.68 -1.52
CA GLN A 427 2.35 9.34 -1.44
C GLN A 427 2.64 8.22 -2.43
N ASP A 428 3.40 8.54 -3.49
CA ASP A 428 4.05 7.54 -4.33
C ASP A 428 5.18 6.91 -3.50
N ILE A 429 4.88 5.83 -2.79
CA ILE A 429 5.88 5.14 -1.97
C ILE A 429 6.93 4.55 -2.94
N PRO A 430 8.23 4.81 -2.76
CA PRO A 430 9.29 4.20 -3.56
C PRO A 430 9.63 2.80 -3.04
N GLN A 431 9.95 1.85 -3.93
CA GLN A 431 10.33 0.48 -3.52
C GLN A 431 11.36 0.54 -2.39
N ALA A 432 11.05 -0.16 -1.30
CA ALA A 432 11.88 -0.18 -0.12
C ALA A 432 13.22 -0.86 -0.41
N THR A 433 14.26 -0.44 0.30
CA THR A 433 15.53 -1.18 0.36
C THR A 433 15.40 -2.35 1.33
N ASP A 434 16.21 -3.38 1.18
CA ASP A 434 16.24 -4.58 2.04
C ASP A 434 16.29 -4.25 3.56
N GLU A 435 16.89 -3.11 3.94
CA GLU A 435 17.01 -2.65 5.34
C GLU A 435 15.95 -1.60 5.75
N ASP A 436 14.88 -1.42 4.97
CA ASP A 436 13.69 -0.64 5.31
C ASP A 436 12.50 -1.56 5.57
N PHE A 437 12.56 -2.28 6.69
CA PHE A 437 11.54 -3.26 7.10
C PHE A 437 10.11 -2.69 7.09
N SER A 438 9.92 -1.45 7.55
CA SER A 438 8.61 -0.81 7.55
C SER A 438 8.15 -0.46 6.13
N GLY A 439 9.04 -0.01 5.25
CA GLY A 439 8.74 0.21 3.84
C GLY A 439 8.39 -1.10 3.12
N SER A 440 9.22 -2.14 3.28
CA SER A 440 9.02 -3.46 2.67
C SER A 440 7.70 -4.09 3.06
N MET A 441 7.31 -3.98 4.34
CA MET A 441 6.05 -4.54 4.82
C MET A 441 4.82 -3.74 4.34
N GLN A 442 4.94 -2.40 4.25
CA GLN A 442 3.90 -1.56 3.62
C GLN A 442 3.76 -1.86 2.12
N PHE A 443 4.87 -2.15 1.43
CA PHE A 443 4.85 -2.56 0.02
C PHE A 443 4.20 -3.90 -0.21
N LEU A 444 4.57 -4.92 0.59
CA LEU A 444 3.95 -6.23 0.54
C LEU A 444 2.44 -6.14 0.83
N TYR A 445 2.06 -5.31 1.81
CA TYR A 445 0.66 -5.00 2.05
C TYR A 445 -0.02 -4.38 0.82
N MET A 446 0.55 -3.31 0.25
CA MET A 446 0.06 -2.66 -0.97
C MET A 446 -0.07 -3.62 -2.16
N ALA A 447 0.89 -4.51 -2.38
CA ALA A 447 0.86 -5.48 -3.48
C ALA A 447 -0.22 -6.56 -3.26
N SER A 448 -0.53 -6.88 -2.01
CA SER A 448 -1.51 -7.92 -1.65
C SER A 448 -2.97 -7.45 -1.58
N GLN A 449 -3.27 -6.14 -1.69
CA GLN A 449 -4.61 -5.62 -1.38
C GLN A 449 -5.73 -6.15 -2.29
N ALA A 450 -5.44 -6.49 -3.55
CA ALA A 450 -6.42 -7.15 -4.44
C ALA A 450 -6.89 -8.49 -3.86
N TYR A 451 -6.01 -9.21 -3.17
CA TYR A 451 -6.26 -10.53 -2.57
C TYR A 451 -6.69 -10.45 -1.10
N GLU A 452 -6.86 -9.26 -0.51
CA GLU A 452 -7.35 -9.14 0.88
C GLU A 452 -8.67 -9.89 1.09
N HIS A 453 -9.51 -9.99 0.07
CA HIS A 453 -10.74 -10.77 0.14
C HIS A 453 -10.46 -12.27 0.38
N LEU A 454 -9.49 -12.85 -0.33
CA LEU A 454 -9.05 -14.24 -0.12
C LEU A 454 -8.33 -14.39 1.23
N LEU A 455 -7.40 -13.51 1.56
CA LEU A 455 -6.60 -13.61 2.78
C LEU A 455 -7.47 -13.43 4.06
N SER A 456 -8.44 -12.52 4.03
CA SER A 456 -9.30 -12.23 5.18
C SER A 456 -10.35 -13.32 5.45
N GLU A 457 -10.76 -14.11 4.45
CA GLU A 457 -11.58 -15.32 4.66
C GLU A 457 -10.85 -16.33 5.56
N TYR A 458 -9.52 -16.43 5.45
CA TYR A 458 -8.65 -17.22 6.33
C TYR A 458 -8.16 -16.46 7.58
N GLY A 459 -8.62 -15.21 7.77
CA GLY A 459 -8.27 -14.36 8.90
C GLY A 459 -6.82 -13.88 8.90
N PHE A 460 -6.25 -13.66 7.72
CA PHE A 460 -4.88 -13.18 7.49
C PHE A 460 -4.89 -11.85 6.70
N SER A 461 -3.91 -10.98 6.94
CA SER A 461 -3.70 -9.75 6.17
C SER A 461 -2.28 -9.27 6.39
N PHE A 462 -1.59 -8.86 5.32
CA PHE A 462 -0.25 -8.25 5.39
C PHE A 462 -0.23 -6.84 5.99
N ASN A 463 -1.39 -6.30 6.41
CA ASN A 463 -1.48 -5.00 7.07
C ASN A 463 -0.56 -4.96 8.32
N PRO A 464 0.45 -4.08 8.38
CA PRO A 464 1.42 -4.06 9.47
C PRO A 464 0.84 -3.79 10.86
N ASP A 465 -0.36 -3.20 10.95
CA ASP A 465 -1.07 -2.98 12.22
C ASP A 465 -1.71 -4.27 12.78
N HIS A 466 -1.76 -5.35 11.99
CA HIS A 466 -2.50 -6.59 12.29
C HIS A 466 -1.72 -7.89 12.01
N PHE A 467 -0.58 -7.82 11.33
CA PHE A 467 0.20 -8.99 10.94
C PHE A 467 1.04 -9.56 12.10
N ASP A 468 0.69 -10.79 12.48
CA ASP A 468 1.32 -11.65 13.49
C ASP A 468 1.25 -13.09 12.95
N ALA A 469 2.34 -13.56 12.32
CA ALA A 469 2.34 -14.72 11.42
C ALA A 469 3.31 -15.86 11.81
N ASN A 470 4.25 -15.61 12.73
CA ASN A 470 5.28 -16.57 13.15
C ASN A 470 4.88 -17.46 14.35
N GLY A 471 3.61 -17.84 14.42
CA GLY A 471 3.05 -18.67 15.49
C GLY A 471 3.30 -20.17 15.33
N ASN A 472 2.77 -20.94 16.29
CA ASN A 472 2.95 -22.39 16.33
C ASN A 472 2.08 -23.13 15.30
N PHE A 473 2.50 -23.15 14.04
CA PHE A 473 1.81 -23.86 12.94
C PHE A 473 1.39 -25.29 13.27
N THR A 474 2.21 -26.06 13.99
CA THR A 474 1.93 -27.48 14.27
C THR A 474 0.83 -27.69 15.32
N GLN A 475 0.51 -26.66 16.11
CA GLN A 475 -0.54 -26.72 17.13
C GLN A 475 -1.76 -25.90 16.73
N ASP A 476 -1.55 -24.74 16.11
CA ASP A 476 -2.51 -23.65 16.02
C ASP A 476 -2.79 -23.20 14.58
N GLY A 477 -2.03 -23.70 13.60
CA GLY A 477 -2.20 -23.43 12.17
C GLY A 477 -2.81 -24.58 11.38
N SER A 478 -2.97 -24.36 10.07
CA SER A 478 -3.44 -25.34 9.08
C SER A 478 -2.90 -24.98 7.70
N ILE A 479 -2.46 -26.00 6.94
CA ILE A 479 -2.11 -25.92 5.52
C ILE A 479 -3.14 -26.62 4.62
N ASP A 480 -4.21 -27.16 5.22
CA ASP A 480 -5.39 -27.70 4.55
C ASP A 480 -6.56 -26.73 4.77
N ASP A 481 -7.53 -26.67 3.85
CA ASP A 481 -8.73 -25.82 3.98
C ASP A 481 -9.55 -26.11 5.27
N PRO A 482 -9.84 -25.11 6.13
CA PRO A 482 -9.43 -23.71 6.02
C PRO A 482 -7.98 -23.50 6.44
N TYR A 483 -7.23 -22.78 5.60
CA TYR A 483 -5.87 -22.33 5.92
C TYR A 483 -5.86 -21.48 7.20
N ILE A 484 -4.87 -21.69 8.06
CA ILE A 484 -4.71 -20.91 9.29
C ILE A 484 -3.22 -20.62 9.47
N ILE A 485 -2.86 -19.36 9.39
CA ILE A 485 -1.55 -18.84 9.78
C ILE A 485 -1.68 -18.32 11.22
N PRO A 486 -1.01 -18.96 12.21
CA PRO A 486 -1.08 -18.52 13.60
C PRO A 486 -0.01 -17.47 13.91
N GLY A 487 -0.28 -16.63 14.89
CA GLY A 487 0.67 -15.67 15.45
C GLY A 487 1.37 -16.14 16.73
N ASN A 488 2.41 -15.42 17.15
CA ASN A 488 3.09 -15.62 18.43
C ASN A 488 2.48 -14.77 19.57
N GLY A 489 1.76 -13.69 19.24
CA GLY A 489 1.20 -12.71 20.17
C GLY A 489 1.89 -11.33 20.15
N MET A 490 2.84 -11.11 19.23
CA MET A 490 3.51 -9.84 18.96
C MET A 490 3.34 -9.50 17.48
N LEU A 491 3.14 -8.23 17.13
CA LEU A 491 3.10 -7.83 15.72
C LEU A 491 4.51 -7.97 15.12
N ASP A 492 4.64 -8.64 13.99
CA ASP A 492 5.97 -8.96 13.42
C ASP A 492 6.75 -7.69 13.06
N LEU A 493 6.06 -6.59 12.71
CA LEU A 493 6.70 -5.28 12.49
C LEU A 493 7.46 -4.80 13.73
N TYR A 494 6.94 -5.03 14.95
CA TYR A 494 7.67 -4.66 16.17
C TYR A 494 8.92 -5.52 16.35
N GLU A 495 8.86 -6.82 16.03
CA GLU A 495 10.02 -7.72 16.07
C GLU A 495 11.08 -7.31 15.03
N PHE A 496 10.68 -6.98 13.80
CA PHE A 496 11.58 -6.48 12.75
C PHE A 496 12.20 -5.13 13.09
N MET A 497 11.47 -4.23 13.77
CA MET A 497 12.00 -2.92 14.14
C MET A 497 13.04 -2.97 15.28
N VAL A 498 13.15 -4.09 16.00
CA VAL A 498 14.32 -4.39 16.85
C VAL A 498 15.56 -4.65 15.97
N ILE A 499 15.44 -5.44 14.90
CA ILE A 499 16.52 -5.71 13.93
C ILE A 499 16.99 -4.39 13.29
N ASP A 500 16.06 -3.61 12.76
CA ASP A 500 16.28 -2.30 12.15
C ASP A 500 17.10 -1.36 13.07
N ALA A 501 16.66 -1.23 14.32
CA ALA A 501 17.30 -0.35 15.29
C ALA A 501 18.68 -0.84 15.75
N ILE A 502 19.01 -2.12 15.56
CA ILE A 502 20.36 -2.66 15.77
C ILE A 502 21.22 -2.36 14.55
N LEU A 503 20.75 -2.65 13.33
CA LEU A 503 21.49 -2.38 12.09
C LEU A 503 21.84 -0.89 11.92
N LYS A 504 20.99 0.01 12.42
CA LYS A 504 21.24 1.47 12.45
C LYS A 504 22.19 1.95 13.57
N ARG A 505 22.64 1.07 14.48
CA ARG A 505 23.59 1.37 15.57
C ARG A 505 24.84 0.47 15.50
N PRO A 506 25.81 0.79 14.63
CA PRO A 506 27.04 0.00 14.45
C PRO A 506 27.97 -0.03 15.69
N ASP A 507 27.68 0.78 16.71
CA ASP A 507 28.36 0.86 17.99
C ASP A 507 27.64 0.13 19.14
N LEU A 508 26.51 -0.56 18.87
CA LEU A 508 25.76 -1.30 19.89
C LEU A 508 26.48 -2.59 20.32
N ASP A 509 26.76 -2.70 21.62
CA ASP A 509 27.35 -3.87 22.28
C ASP A 509 26.68 -4.09 23.66
N LEU A 510 25.79 -5.07 23.74
CA LEU A 510 25.10 -5.50 24.97
C LEU A 510 25.71 -6.79 25.55
N SER A 511 26.88 -7.21 25.07
CA SER A 511 27.54 -8.46 25.51
C SER A 511 27.95 -8.44 26.99
N ALA A 512 28.04 -7.26 27.61
CA ALA A 512 28.35 -7.09 29.03
C ALA A 512 27.25 -7.58 29.98
N THR A 513 25.98 -7.49 29.55
CA THR A 513 24.81 -8.07 30.25
C THR A 513 24.48 -9.48 29.74
N GLY A 514 25.01 -9.84 28.56
CA GLY A 514 24.82 -11.14 27.92
C GLY A 514 23.91 -11.10 26.70
N GLY A 515 23.39 -9.91 26.36
CA GLY A 515 22.63 -9.63 25.16
C GLY A 515 23.48 -9.59 23.89
N LEU A 516 22.85 -9.12 22.81
CA LEU A 516 23.40 -9.10 21.46
C LEU A 516 24.40 -7.97 21.19
N THR A 517 25.13 -8.09 20.10
CA THR A 517 25.90 -6.99 19.49
C THR A 517 25.39 -6.67 18.10
N TYR A 518 25.73 -5.48 17.58
CA TYR A 518 25.53 -5.14 16.16
C TYR A 518 26.08 -6.22 15.22
N GLN A 519 27.25 -6.80 15.54
CA GLN A 519 27.91 -7.76 14.66
C GLN A 519 27.16 -9.10 14.60
N ASP A 520 26.49 -9.52 15.68
CA ASP A 520 25.65 -10.73 15.66
C ASP A 520 24.51 -10.56 14.65
N VAL A 521 23.77 -9.45 14.74
CA VAL A 521 22.61 -9.17 13.87
C VAL A 521 23.04 -8.90 12.43
N ARG A 522 24.08 -8.11 12.19
CA ARG A 522 24.62 -7.87 10.84
C ARG A 522 24.98 -9.18 10.15
N THR A 523 25.68 -10.08 10.85
CA THR A 523 26.12 -11.37 10.28
C THR A 523 24.94 -12.29 9.99
N ALA A 524 23.97 -12.38 10.91
CA ALA A 524 22.76 -13.17 10.70
C ALA A 524 21.95 -12.64 9.52
N TRP A 525 21.71 -11.33 9.48
CA TRP A 525 20.98 -10.65 8.43
C TRP A 525 21.61 -10.87 7.05
N ASP A 526 22.92 -10.63 6.90
CA ASP A 526 23.65 -10.80 5.62
C ASP A 526 23.54 -12.24 5.08
N LEU A 527 23.55 -13.25 5.96
CA LEU A 527 23.37 -14.66 5.58
C LEU A 527 21.92 -14.97 5.19
N ASN A 528 20.96 -14.41 5.93
CA ASN A 528 19.54 -14.70 5.77
C ASN A 528 18.95 -14.03 4.53
N ILE A 529 19.22 -12.73 4.30
CA ILE A 529 18.74 -12.02 3.11
C ILE A 529 19.28 -12.66 1.84
N ALA A 530 20.58 -13.03 1.81
CA ALA A 530 21.17 -13.71 0.66
C ALA A 530 20.56 -15.11 0.41
N SER A 531 20.28 -15.89 1.46
CA SER A 531 19.63 -17.22 1.34
C SER A 531 18.18 -17.09 0.85
N VAL A 532 17.43 -16.12 1.37
CA VAL A 532 16.03 -15.84 0.98
C VAL A 532 15.95 -15.29 -0.45
N GLN A 533 16.75 -14.29 -0.81
CA GLN A 533 16.78 -13.74 -2.17
C GLN A 533 17.18 -14.81 -3.20
N THR A 534 18.10 -15.72 -2.87
CA THR A 534 18.42 -16.86 -3.75
C THR A 534 17.22 -17.79 -3.91
N ALA A 535 16.48 -18.07 -2.83
CA ALA A 535 15.30 -18.92 -2.86
C ALA A 535 14.08 -18.29 -3.57
N LEU A 536 14.06 -16.96 -3.76
CA LEU A 536 13.02 -16.19 -4.45
C LEU A 536 13.35 -15.91 -5.94
N GLY A 537 14.32 -16.63 -6.52
CA GLY A 537 14.73 -16.47 -7.92
C GLY A 537 15.79 -15.37 -8.16
N GLY A 538 16.30 -14.75 -7.10
CA GLY A 538 17.36 -13.73 -7.13
C GLY A 538 16.86 -12.30 -6.89
N VAL A 539 17.81 -11.39 -6.63
CA VAL A 539 17.55 -9.94 -6.45
C VAL A 539 16.95 -9.36 -7.73
N GLY A 540 15.80 -8.68 -7.63
CA GLY A 540 15.05 -8.21 -8.81
C GLY A 540 14.42 -9.34 -9.64
N GLY A 541 14.30 -10.55 -9.08
CA GLY A 541 13.51 -11.64 -9.64
C GLY A 541 12.01 -11.35 -9.57
N LEU A 542 11.19 -12.19 -10.21
CA LEU A 542 9.75 -11.95 -10.33
C LEU A 542 9.01 -11.88 -8.98
N ALA A 543 9.45 -12.65 -7.98
CA ALA A 543 8.87 -12.58 -6.64
C ALA A 543 9.04 -11.18 -6.00
N ASP A 544 10.22 -10.56 -6.11
CA ASP A 544 10.50 -9.21 -5.62
C ASP A 544 9.77 -8.12 -6.44
N ILE A 545 9.52 -8.36 -7.73
CA ILE A 545 8.77 -7.41 -8.56
C ILE A 545 7.26 -7.45 -8.24
N ILE A 546 6.68 -8.64 -8.07
CA ILE A 546 5.23 -8.84 -7.82
C ILE A 546 4.88 -8.59 -6.35
N LEU A 547 5.76 -8.98 -5.43
CA LEU A 547 5.59 -8.84 -3.97
C LEU A 547 6.80 -8.10 -3.36
N PRO A 548 7.03 -6.81 -3.67
CA PRO A 548 8.23 -6.10 -3.21
C PRO A 548 8.36 -6.11 -1.69
N GLY A 549 9.57 -6.38 -1.21
CA GLY A 549 9.88 -6.48 0.22
C GLY A 549 9.49 -7.82 0.87
N ILE A 550 8.98 -8.80 0.11
CA ILE A 550 8.77 -10.16 0.64
C ILE A 550 10.07 -10.81 1.11
N ASP A 551 11.18 -10.55 0.41
CA ASP A 551 12.51 -11.01 0.79
C ASP A 551 12.97 -10.46 2.15
N THR A 552 12.70 -9.17 2.39
CA THR A 552 12.97 -8.45 3.64
C THR A 552 12.20 -9.05 4.81
N VAL A 553 10.89 -9.29 4.62
CA VAL A 553 10.00 -9.89 5.63
C VAL A 553 10.44 -11.32 5.95
N LEU A 554 10.69 -12.14 4.93
CA LEU A 554 11.13 -13.52 5.11
C LEU A 554 12.54 -13.63 5.73
N ALA A 555 13.48 -12.75 5.36
CA ALA A 555 14.80 -12.65 5.98
C ALA A 555 14.73 -12.14 7.43
N GLY A 556 13.76 -11.26 7.73
CA GLY A 556 13.43 -10.81 9.08
C GLY A 556 13.08 -11.99 9.98
N PHE A 557 12.12 -12.82 9.54
CA PHE A 557 11.75 -14.06 10.22
C PHE A 557 12.91 -15.05 10.40
N TYR A 558 13.72 -15.26 9.36
CA TYR A 558 14.93 -16.08 9.47
C TYR A 558 15.94 -15.51 10.49
N THR A 559 15.99 -14.19 10.66
CA THR A 559 16.86 -13.51 11.61
C THR A 559 16.32 -13.55 13.04
N LEU A 560 14.99 -13.51 13.25
CA LEU A 560 14.38 -13.90 14.54
C LEU A 560 14.78 -15.34 14.90
N GLY A 561 14.79 -16.23 13.91
CA GLY A 561 15.55 -17.48 13.94
C GLY A 561 15.07 -18.52 14.95
N ASP A 562 13.78 -18.51 15.28
CA ASP A 562 13.14 -19.61 16.00
C ASP A 562 12.45 -20.56 15.02
N ASN A 563 12.07 -21.74 15.53
CA ASN A 563 11.51 -22.81 14.70
C ASN A 563 10.13 -22.47 14.09
N TYR A 564 9.40 -21.49 14.62
CA TYR A 564 8.12 -21.06 14.08
C TYR A 564 8.36 -20.09 12.92
N SER A 565 9.16 -19.04 13.14
CA SER A 565 9.55 -18.07 12.10
C SER A 565 10.20 -18.74 10.88
N THR A 566 11.15 -19.67 11.08
CA THR A 566 11.81 -20.35 9.96
C THR A 566 10.89 -21.34 9.23
N PHE A 567 9.94 -21.95 9.94
CA PHE A 567 8.96 -22.85 9.34
C PHE A 567 7.95 -22.08 8.48
N LEU A 568 7.42 -20.95 8.96
CA LEU A 568 6.59 -20.03 8.17
C LEU A 568 7.25 -19.72 6.82
N VAL A 569 8.50 -19.26 6.85
CA VAL A 569 9.24 -18.88 5.63
C VAL A 569 9.42 -20.06 4.69
N SER A 570 9.76 -21.24 5.22
CA SER A 570 9.89 -22.46 4.42
C SER A 570 8.57 -22.82 3.74
N THR A 571 7.45 -22.72 4.47
CA THR A 571 6.10 -22.97 3.94
C THR A 571 5.69 -21.91 2.91
N LEU A 572 5.94 -20.63 3.15
CA LEU A 572 5.58 -19.56 2.21
C LEU A 572 6.37 -19.67 0.89
N VAL A 573 7.68 -19.93 0.94
CA VAL A 573 8.48 -20.11 -0.29
C VAL A 573 8.05 -21.37 -1.05
N MET A 574 7.72 -22.46 -0.37
CA MET A 574 7.12 -23.65 -1.04
C MET A 574 5.72 -23.37 -1.63
N LEU A 575 4.92 -22.48 -1.04
CA LEU A 575 3.61 -22.11 -1.58
C LEU A 575 3.74 -21.20 -2.80
N LEU A 576 4.67 -20.23 -2.78
CA LEU A 576 4.98 -19.37 -3.93
C LEU A 576 5.43 -20.20 -5.16
N ASP A 577 6.18 -21.28 -4.93
CA ASP A 577 6.60 -22.26 -5.95
C ASP A 577 5.43 -23.01 -6.61
N THR A 578 4.23 -22.97 -6.01
CA THR A 578 3.02 -23.64 -6.50
C THR A 578 1.99 -22.69 -7.13
N ILE A 579 2.25 -21.38 -7.17
CA ILE A 579 1.31 -20.42 -7.79
C ILE A 579 1.53 -20.40 -9.30
N GLU A 580 0.73 -21.19 -10.02
CA GLU A 580 0.79 -21.27 -11.50
C GLU A 580 0.59 -19.91 -12.17
N GLU A 581 -0.15 -19.00 -11.56
CA GLU A 581 -0.35 -17.63 -12.06
C GLU A 581 0.94 -16.77 -12.07
N PHE A 582 1.95 -17.08 -11.24
CA PHE A 582 3.23 -16.36 -11.18
C PHE A 582 4.41 -17.35 -11.12
N PRO A 583 5.05 -17.68 -12.26
CA PRO A 583 6.25 -18.52 -12.26
C PRO A 583 7.44 -17.72 -11.72
N THR A 584 7.51 -17.61 -10.40
CA THR A 584 8.47 -16.79 -9.65
C THR A 584 9.91 -17.28 -9.75
N ASN A 585 10.13 -18.48 -10.32
CA ASN A 585 11.42 -19.17 -10.41
C ASN A 585 12.08 -19.35 -9.03
N THR A 586 11.26 -19.66 -8.02
CA THR A 586 11.68 -20.01 -6.67
C THR A 586 12.56 -21.25 -6.64
N ASP A 587 13.48 -21.29 -5.66
CA ASP A 587 14.23 -22.48 -5.29
C ASP A 587 14.13 -22.66 -3.77
N PRO A 588 13.10 -23.38 -3.27
CA PRO A 588 12.96 -23.67 -1.84
C PRO A 588 14.18 -24.40 -1.24
N THR A 589 15.05 -25.01 -2.06
CA THR A 589 16.26 -25.71 -1.60
C THR A 589 17.44 -24.78 -1.32
N ALA A 590 17.38 -23.52 -1.78
CA ALA A 590 18.36 -22.49 -1.46
C ALA A 590 18.17 -21.87 -0.06
N LEU A 591 17.04 -22.14 0.60
CA LEU A 591 16.82 -21.78 2.00
C LEU A 591 17.74 -22.59 2.92
N THR A 592 18.42 -21.90 3.83
CA THR A 592 19.22 -22.58 4.86
C THR A 592 18.31 -23.37 5.82
N PRO A 593 18.52 -24.68 6.03
CA PRO A 593 17.70 -25.44 6.98
C PRO A 593 17.88 -24.94 8.42
N PHE A 594 16.79 -24.91 9.18
CA PHE A 594 16.83 -24.53 10.60
C PHE A 594 17.71 -25.47 11.43
N ASP A 595 18.70 -24.89 12.11
CA ASP A 595 19.57 -25.56 13.07
C ASP A 595 19.74 -24.68 14.30
N ILE A 596 19.12 -25.07 15.42
CA ILE A 596 19.20 -24.35 16.70
C ILE A 596 20.63 -24.22 17.26
N SER A 597 21.60 -25.00 16.74
CA SER A 597 23.01 -24.86 17.10
C SER A 597 23.75 -23.81 16.25
N ASN A 598 23.18 -23.37 15.12
CA ASN A 598 23.71 -22.28 14.28
C ASN A 598 23.28 -20.91 14.83
N THR A 599 23.81 -20.56 16.00
CA THR A 599 23.55 -19.29 16.69
C THR A 599 24.18 -18.06 16.01
N THR A 600 24.81 -18.23 14.84
CA THR A 600 25.36 -17.13 14.01
C THR A 600 24.30 -16.60 13.04
N GLN A 601 23.37 -17.45 12.63
CA GLN A 601 22.36 -17.15 11.62
C GLN A 601 20.95 -17.08 12.22
N PHE A 602 20.67 -17.92 13.21
CA PHE A 602 19.37 -18.01 13.88
C PHE A 602 19.48 -17.43 15.29
N LEU A 603 18.96 -16.22 15.51
CA LEU A 603 19.18 -15.46 16.75
C LEU A 603 18.05 -15.62 17.79
N SER A 604 17.34 -16.74 17.81
CA SER A 604 16.15 -16.96 18.67
C SER A 604 16.38 -16.83 20.17
N ARG A 605 17.61 -16.99 20.64
CA ARG A 605 17.96 -16.70 22.04
C ARG A 605 17.84 -15.22 22.41
N PHE A 606 17.87 -14.33 21.41
CA PHE A 606 17.85 -12.88 21.54
C PHE A 606 16.59 -12.25 20.94
N LEU A 607 16.25 -12.58 19.69
CA LEU A 607 15.30 -11.77 18.90
C LEU A 607 13.87 -12.32 18.85
N ALA A 608 13.68 -13.64 18.83
CA ALA A 608 12.33 -14.23 18.85
C ALA A 608 11.56 -13.82 20.13
N PHE A 609 10.22 -13.86 20.11
CA PHE A 609 9.38 -13.44 21.25
C PHE A 609 9.81 -13.95 22.65
N PHE A 610 10.39 -15.15 22.74
CA PHE A 610 10.87 -15.75 24.01
C PHE A 610 12.34 -15.48 24.35
N GLY A 611 13.08 -14.85 23.44
CA GLY A 611 14.45 -14.38 23.62
C GLY A 611 14.54 -13.18 24.54
N ASP A 612 15.78 -12.79 24.83
CA ASP A 612 16.18 -11.72 25.74
C ASP A 612 17.30 -10.95 25.02
N ALA A 613 16.95 -9.86 24.34
CA ALA A 613 17.85 -9.21 23.39
C ALA A 613 19.00 -8.44 24.07
N ASP A 614 18.75 -7.82 25.22
CA ASP A 614 19.74 -7.01 25.95
C ASP A 614 20.41 -7.75 27.12
N GLY A 615 19.89 -8.90 27.54
CA GLY A 615 20.42 -9.72 28.62
C GLY A 615 19.94 -9.31 30.02
N ASP A 616 18.86 -8.54 30.15
CA ASP A 616 18.33 -8.09 31.45
C ASP A 616 17.48 -9.15 32.19
N THR A 617 17.25 -10.32 31.56
CA THR A 617 16.43 -11.47 31.97
C THR A 617 14.92 -11.35 31.77
N TRP A 618 14.41 -10.23 31.26
CA TRP A 618 13.08 -10.15 30.68
C TRP A 618 13.10 -10.67 29.25
N ARG A 619 11.92 -11.06 28.76
CA ARG A 619 11.76 -11.55 27.39
C ARG A 619 11.08 -10.52 26.54
N ASN A 620 11.39 -10.52 25.24
CA ASN A 620 10.83 -9.58 24.27
C ASN A 620 9.29 -9.49 24.36
N PHE A 621 8.56 -10.61 24.53
CA PHE A 621 7.09 -10.58 24.71
C PHE A 621 6.61 -9.89 26.00
N GLN A 622 7.40 -9.91 27.06
CA GLN A 622 7.08 -9.28 28.35
C GLN A 622 7.34 -7.78 28.31
N GLU A 623 8.37 -7.37 27.58
CA GLU A 623 8.62 -5.97 27.24
C GLU A 623 7.56 -5.42 26.30
N TYR A 624 7.20 -6.18 25.26
CA TYR A 624 6.12 -5.84 24.35
C TYR A 624 4.82 -5.57 25.11
N ALA A 625 4.43 -6.49 26.02
CA ALA A 625 3.23 -6.33 26.85
C ALA A 625 3.25 -5.08 27.76
N TYR A 626 4.41 -4.52 28.10
CA TYR A 626 4.51 -3.32 28.94
C TYR A 626 4.78 -2.02 28.16
N PHE A 627 5.59 -2.06 27.09
CA PHE A 627 6.08 -0.88 26.38
C PHE A 627 5.42 -0.63 25.02
N ALA A 628 4.91 -1.66 24.33
CA ALA A 628 4.20 -1.46 23.05
C ALA A 628 2.98 -0.51 23.14
N PRO A 629 2.22 -0.42 24.26
CA PRO A 629 1.16 0.58 24.40
C PRO A 629 1.64 2.04 24.38
N ASP A 630 2.93 2.31 24.66
CA ASP A 630 3.54 3.66 24.49
C ASP A 630 4.10 3.87 23.07
N GLY A 631 3.90 2.89 22.19
CA GLY A 631 4.34 2.87 20.79
C GLY A 631 5.64 2.11 20.57
N MET A 632 5.86 1.74 19.31
CA MET A 632 7.01 0.98 18.82
C MET A 632 8.38 1.49 19.28
N ALA A 633 8.58 2.80 19.30
CA ALA A 633 9.84 3.39 19.77
C ALA A 633 10.07 3.18 21.28
N ALA A 634 9.03 3.03 22.10
CA ALA A 634 9.20 2.71 23.52
C ALA A 634 9.59 1.25 23.70
N TYR A 635 8.94 0.33 22.98
CA TYR A 635 9.30 -1.10 22.95
C TYR A 635 10.74 -1.32 22.48
N VAL A 636 11.10 -0.83 21.29
CA VAL A 636 12.44 -1.02 20.71
C VAL A 636 13.57 -0.41 21.58
N ASN A 637 13.28 0.65 22.34
CA ASN A 637 14.25 1.20 23.29
C ASN A 637 14.38 0.36 24.57
N ALA A 638 13.30 -0.29 25.03
CA ALA A 638 13.35 -1.18 26.19
C ALA A 638 14.20 -2.42 25.90
N THR A 639 13.86 -3.14 24.82
CA THR A 639 14.50 -4.38 24.35
C THR A 639 15.99 -4.22 24.02
N LEU A 640 16.53 -3.00 24.05
CA LEU A 640 17.90 -2.65 23.69
C LEU A 640 18.55 -1.68 24.72
N ASP A 641 18.02 -1.60 25.94
CA ASP A 641 18.61 -0.92 27.12
C ASP A 641 18.32 -1.72 28.42
N PRO A 642 19.32 -2.46 28.96
CA PRO A 642 19.12 -3.36 30.11
C PRO A 642 18.92 -2.65 31.46
N ASN A 643 18.63 -1.35 31.43
CA ASN A 643 18.17 -0.55 32.56
C ASN A 643 16.66 -0.26 32.49
N LEU A 644 15.98 -0.59 31.38
CA LEU A 644 14.59 -0.23 31.07
C LEU A 644 13.62 -1.42 31.23
N THR A 645 13.76 -2.15 32.34
CA THR A 645 12.92 -3.31 32.69
C THR A 645 11.39 -3.02 32.74
N PRO A 646 10.53 -3.98 32.35
CA PRO A 646 9.08 -3.98 32.61
C PRO A 646 8.70 -3.89 34.09
N LYS A 647 7.48 -3.43 34.39
CA LYS A 647 6.90 -3.41 35.75
C LYS A 647 5.61 -4.21 35.82
N THR A 648 5.40 -4.93 36.91
CA THR A 648 4.20 -5.74 37.15
C THR A 648 2.93 -4.93 37.47
N GLY A 649 3.05 -3.63 37.72
CA GLY A 649 1.97 -2.80 38.28
C GLY A 649 1.72 -2.99 39.79
N GLU A 650 2.38 -3.95 40.46
CA GLU A 650 2.26 -4.11 41.91
C GLU A 650 3.00 -2.99 42.65
N GLY A 651 2.32 -2.28 43.56
CA GLY A 651 2.98 -1.16 44.23
C GLY A 651 2.16 -0.29 45.17
N ASN A 652 2.86 0.69 45.75
CA ASN A 652 2.27 1.79 46.50
C ASN A 652 2.46 3.09 45.70
N TYR A 653 1.35 3.70 45.32
CA TYR A 653 1.27 4.88 44.46
C TYR A 653 0.68 6.08 45.22
N ARG A 654 0.88 7.26 44.67
CA ARG A 654 0.24 8.51 45.11
C ARG A 654 -0.93 8.84 44.19
N ALA A 655 -1.89 9.57 44.73
CA ALA A 655 -2.97 10.13 43.92
C ALA A 655 -2.39 11.02 42.81
N GLY A 656 -2.70 10.70 41.55
CA GLY A 656 -2.15 11.35 40.36
C GLY A 656 -0.97 10.64 39.69
N ASP A 657 -0.44 9.53 40.24
CA ASP A 657 0.57 8.72 39.56
C ASP A 657 -0.05 7.94 38.37
N PHE A 658 0.76 7.56 37.38
CA PHE A 658 0.38 6.62 36.33
C PHE A 658 0.69 5.18 36.77
N VAL A 659 -0.22 4.24 36.45
CA VAL A 659 -0.02 2.80 36.70
C VAL A 659 -0.39 2.01 35.44
N ARG A 660 0.54 1.17 34.97
CA ARG A 660 0.30 0.12 33.96
C ARG A 660 0.39 -1.25 34.63
N ILE A 661 -0.55 -2.14 34.30
CA ILE A 661 -0.57 -3.55 34.70
C ILE A 661 -0.50 -4.42 33.43
N PRO A 662 0.67 -4.92 33.03
CA PRO A 662 0.80 -5.83 31.90
C PRO A 662 0.44 -7.27 32.28
N LEU A 663 -0.04 -8.03 31.30
CA LEU A 663 -0.09 -9.49 31.35
C LEU A 663 1.28 -10.05 30.96
N LEU A 664 2.09 -10.42 31.96
CA LEU A 664 3.45 -10.96 31.76
C LEU A 664 3.49 -12.49 31.55
N ASP A 665 2.33 -13.15 31.59
CA ASP A 665 2.15 -14.53 31.17
C ASP A 665 1.95 -14.61 29.64
N ARG A 666 2.47 -15.66 28.99
CA ARG A 666 2.15 -15.91 27.57
C ARG A 666 0.67 -16.30 27.43
N ALA A 667 -0.08 -15.54 26.64
CA ALA A 667 -1.45 -15.86 26.20
C ALA A 667 -1.44 -16.61 24.85
N TRP A 668 -2.58 -17.21 24.48
CA TRP A 668 -2.84 -17.58 23.08
C TRP A 668 -2.96 -16.30 22.22
N TYR A 669 -2.46 -16.30 20.99
CA TYR A 669 -2.41 -15.09 20.14
C TYR A 669 -3.80 -14.51 19.81
N LYS A 670 -4.86 -15.35 19.71
CA LYS A 670 -6.27 -14.90 19.62
C LYS A 670 -7.01 -14.87 20.97
N SER A 671 -6.28 -14.71 22.07
CA SER A 671 -6.88 -14.59 23.41
C SER A 671 -7.73 -13.33 23.53
N THR A 672 -8.88 -13.47 24.19
CA THR A 672 -9.66 -12.36 24.74
C THR A 672 -9.16 -12.04 26.14
N PHE A 673 -9.26 -10.78 26.58
CA PHE A 673 -8.85 -10.36 27.92
C PHE A 673 -10.02 -9.73 28.67
N GLN A 674 -10.03 -9.89 29.99
CA GLN A 674 -10.93 -9.14 30.88
C GLN A 674 -10.21 -8.89 32.20
N TRP A 675 -9.95 -7.62 32.51
CA TRP A 675 -9.43 -7.21 33.81
C TRP A 675 -10.54 -7.10 34.86
N PHE A 676 -10.21 -7.42 36.10
CA PHE A 676 -11.07 -7.32 37.27
C PHE A 676 -10.33 -6.58 38.39
N ARG A 677 -11.05 -5.79 39.19
CA ARG A 677 -10.60 -5.23 40.48
C ARG A 677 -11.48 -5.79 41.59
N ASP A 678 -10.88 -6.40 42.60
CA ASP A 678 -11.56 -7.05 43.73
C ASP A 678 -12.67 -8.05 43.29
N GLY A 679 -12.43 -8.73 42.16
CA GLY A 679 -13.37 -9.67 41.55
C GLY A 679 -14.56 -9.04 40.81
N GLN A 680 -14.58 -7.72 40.61
CA GLN A 680 -15.55 -7.04 39.73
C GLN A 680 -14.90 -6.69 38.38
N PRO A 681 -15.57 -6.94 37.24
CA PRO A 681 -15.00 -6.63 35.93
C PRO A 681 -14.80 -5.12 35.75
N ILE A 682 -13.68 -4.75 35.15
CA ILE A 682 -13.31 -3.38 34.80
C ILE A 682 -13.83 -3.09 33.39
N MET A 683 -14.16 -1.83 33.13
CA MET A 683 -14.51 -1.32 31.81
C MET A 683 -13.61 -0.13 31.48
N ASN A 684 -13.41 0.15 30.20
CA ASN A 684 -12.72 1.35 29.74
C ASN A 684 -13.57 2.60 30.05
N ASP A 685 -12.96 3.61 30.66
CA ASP A 685 -13.60 4.88 31.00
C ASP A 685 -13.64 5.83 29.79
N LYS A 686 -14.71 6.62 29.67
CA LYS A 686 -14.90 7.54 28.53
C LYS A 686 -13.96 8.74 28.52
N ASP A 687 -13.37 9.07 29.65
CA ASP A 687 -12.36 10.11 29.83
C ASP A 687 -10.92 9.55 29.82
N GLY A 688 -10.76 8.23 29.67
CA GLY A 688 -9.47 7.54 29.67
C GLY A 688 -8.84 7.35 31.04
N HIS A 689 -9.54 7.59 32.15
CA HIS A 689 -9.00 7.32 33.50
C HIS A 689 -8.53 5.86 33.64
N VAL A 690 -9.34 4.91 33.18
CA VAL A 690 -8.94 3.51 32.93
C VAL A 690 -9.08 3.15 31.46
N SER A 691 -8.06 2.50 30.89
CA SER A 691 -8.07 1.97 29.51
C SER A 691 -7.35 0.63 29.42
N GLY A 692 -7.68 -0.20 28.42
CA GLY A 692 -7.10 -1.54 28.25
C GLY A 692 -7.74 -2.64 29.10
N ALA A 693 -8.99 -2.44 29.55
CA ALA A 693 -9.75 -3.42 30.34
C ALA A 693 -9.99 -4.76 29.61
N ASP A 694 -9.87 -4.74 28.29
CA ASP A 694 -10.07 -5.82 27.32
C ASP A 694 -8.78 -6.15 26.51
N THR A 695 -7.61 -5.66 26.94
CA THR A 695 -6.32 -5.86 26.27
C THR A 695 -5.28 -6.52 27.21
N PRO A 696 -4.09 -6.91 26.71
CA PRO A 696 -3.00 -7.42 27.55
C PRO A 696 -2.44 -6.43 28.58
N ALA A 697 -2.79 -5.15 28.55
CA ALA A 697 -2.23 -4.13 29.44
C ALA A 697 -3.29 -3.15 29.93
N LEU A 698 -3.53 -3.11 31.24
CA LEU A 698 -4.44 -2.17 31.88
C LEU A 698 -3.70 -0.90 32.31
N ASP A 699 -4.15 0.25 31.82
CA ASP A 699 -3.63 1.57 32.16
C ASP A 699 -4.59 2.32 33.08
N ILE A 700 -4.03 2.97 34.11
CA ILE A 700 -4.72 3.85 35.04
C ILE A 700 -3.99 5.20 35.03
N LEU A 701 -4.57 6.17 34.32
CA LEU A 701 -4.06 7.54 34.25
C LEU A 701 -4.48 8.33 35.50
N ALA A 702 -3.53 9.02 36.14
CA ALA A 702 -3.79 9.84 37.33
C ALA A 702 -4.54 9.10 38.46
N ALA A 703 -4.03 7.91 38.84
CA ALA A 703 -4.63 6.97 39.77
C ALA A 703 -5.18 7.61 41.06
N GLN A 704 -6.32 7.13 41.52
CA GLN A 704 -7.08 7.69 42.65
C GLN A 704 -7.09 6.70 43.83
N PRO A 705 -7.39 7.12 45.08
CA PRO A 705 -7.48 6.19 46.22
C PRO A 705 -8.43 5.00 45.99
N GLY A 706 -9.49 5.19 45.19
CA GLY A 706 -10.44 4.16 44.78
C GLY A 706 -9.91 3.13 43.76
N ASP A 707 -8.72 3.35 43.22
CA ASP A 707 -7.99 2.40 42.38
C ASP A 707 -7.05 1.48 43.19
N SER A 708 -7.13 1.53 44.52
CA SER A 708 -6.55 0.51 45.37
C SER A 708 -7.38 -0.78 45.30
N GLY A 709 -6.74 -1.94 45.13
CA GLY A 709 -7.44 -3.23 45.07
C GLY A 709 -6.51 -4.36 44.63
N ASP A 710 -7.09 -5.56 44.54
CA ASP A 710 -6.47 -6.73 43.93
C ASP A 710 -6.94 -6.89 42.49
N TYR A 711 -6.01 -6.75 41.54
CA TYR A 711 -6.26 -6.76 40.11
C TYR A 711 -5.94 -8.13 39.50
N THR A 712 -6.83 -8.66 38.67
CA THR A 712 -6.62 -9.95 37.96
C THR A 712 -7.08 -9.86 36.51
N CYS A 713 -6.39 -10.52 35.59
CA CYS A 713 -6.82 -10.65 34.19
C CYS A 713 -7.22 -12.09 33.88
N VAL A 714 -8.38 -12.28 33.23
CA VAL A 714 -8.79 -13.58 32.67
C VAL A 714 -8.42 -13.62 31.19
N TYR A 715 -7.80 -14.72 30.75
CA TYR A 715 -7.26 -14.90 29.39
C TYR A 715 -7.19 -16.39 28.98
N GLN A 716 -6.99 -16.70 27.70
CA GLN A 716 -6.75 -18.06 27.21
C GLN A 716 -5.25 -18.41 27.21
N GLY A 717 -4.87 -19.54 27.82
CA GLY A 717 -3.48 -20.03 27.83
C GLY A 717 -2.99 -20.55 26.46
N PRO A 718 -1.67 -20.55 26.20
CA PRO A 718 -1.08 -20.72 24.86
C PRO A 718 -0.89 -22.19 24.46
N THR A 719 -1.66 -23.11 25.06
CA THR A 719 -1.47 -24.55 24.85
C THR A 719 -2.80 -25.27 25.02
N LYS A 720 -3.24 -25.95 23.96
CA LYS A 720 -4.48 -26.73 23.96
C LYS A 720 -4.40 -27.88 24.96
N VAL A 721 -5.40 -28.00 25.83
CA VAL A 721 -5.62 -29.14 26.75
C VAL A 721 -6.94 -29.79 26.37
N GLY A 722 -6.89 -31.01 25.82
CA GLY A 722 -8.08 -31.68 25.30
C GLY A 722 -8.72 -30.99 24.08
N GLY A 723 -7.92 -30.28 23.28
CA GLY A 723 -8.36 -29.58 22.06
C GLY A 723 -8.81 -28.13 22.26
N VAL A 724 -8.97 -27.67 23.51
CA VAL A 724 -9.36 -26.28 23.84
C VAL A 724 -8.22 -25.55 24.55
N TYR A 725 -8.11 -24.24 24.34
CA TYR A 725 -7.22 -23.40 25.14
C TYR A 725 -7.85 -23.18 26.53
N PRO A 726 -7.17 -23.50 27.63
CA PRO A 726 -7.73 -23.35 28.97
C PRO A 726 -7.80 -21.87 29.34
N GLU A 727 -8.92 -21.46 29.94
CA GLU A 727 -9.02 -20.19 30.66
C GLU A 727 -8.01 -20.18 31.82
N LYS A 728 -7.34 -19.04 32.00
CA LYS A 728 -6.36 -18.77 33.04
C LYS A 728 -6.66 -17.42 33.70
N THR A 729 -6.15 -17.25 34.91
CA THR A 729 -6.22 -15.99 35.65
C THR A 729 -4.80 -15.54 36.03
N TYR A 730 -4.41 -14.35 35.59
CA TYR A 730 -3.19 -13.66 36.00
C TYR A 730 -3.44 -12.80 37.24
N GLY A 731 -2.43 -12.66 38.11
CA GLY A 731 -2.53 -11.96 39.39
C GLY A 731 -2.90 -12.87 40.59
N PRO A 732 -3.36 -12.30 41.73
CA PRO A 732 -3.69 -10.89 41.93
C PRO A 732 -2.46 -9.98 41.99
N ILE A 733 -2.53 -8.85 41.29
CA ILE A 733 -1.60 -7.73 41.36
C ILE A 733 -2.16 -6.71 42.35
N LYS A 734 -1.40 -6.39 43.41
CA LYS A 734 -1.88 -5.54 44.50
C LYS A 734 -1.47 -4.08 44.31
N ILE A 735 -2.47 -3.20 44.15
CA ILE A 735 -2.28 -1.75 44.04
C ILE A 735 -2.77 -1.07 45.31
N SER A 736 -1.99 -0.12 45.83
CA SER A 736 -2.41 0.77 46.91
C SER A 736 -2.11 2.23 46.57
N VAL A 737 -3.14 3.03 46.34
CA VAL A 737 -3.03 4.46 46.03
C VAL A 737 -3.33 5.28 47.29
N ARG A 738 -2.47 6.24 47.62
CA ARG A 738 -2.62 7.12 48.79
C ARG A 738 -2.81 8.56 48.38
N GLU A 739 -3.72 9.28 49.06
CA GLU A 739 -3.85 10.73 48.87
C GLU A 739 -2.51 11.45 49.11
N VAL A 740 -2.20 12.42 48.24
CA VAL A 740 -1.14 13.39 48.50
C VAL A 740 -1.62 14.30 49.62
N GLY A 741 -1.31 13.91 50.87
CA GLY A 741 -1.64 14.68 52.05
C GLY A 741 -1.16 16.12 51.91
N VAL A 742 -2.10 17.06 51.84
CA VAL A 742 -1.79 18.49 51.77
C VAL A 742 -0.89 18.83 52.95
N MET A 743 0.33 19.32 52.71
CA MET A 743 1.17 19.82 53.80
C MET A 743 0.35 20.85 54.58
N PRO A 744 0.12 20.67 55.90
CA PRO A 744 -0.65 21.63 56.65
C PRO A 744 0.03 23.00 56.55
N ALA A 745 -0.74 24.05 56.25
CA ALA A 745 -0.24 25.42 56.12
C ALA A 745 0.40 25.98 57.41
N GLY A 746 0.46 25.18 58.49
CA GLY A 746 1.22 25.46 59.72
C GLY A 746 2.74 25.26 59.62
N GLY A 747 3.29 24.75 58.51
CA GLY A 747 4.75 24.57 58.33
C GLY A 747 5.58 25.85 58.52
N PHE A 748 5.03 27.01 58.18
CA PHE A 748 5.69 28.31 58.38
C PHE A 748 5.71 28.80 59.84
N ALA A 749 4.85 28.26 60.72
CA ALA A 749 4.84 28.62 62.14
C ALA A 749 6.01 27.97 62.90
N ALA A 750 6.41 26.74 62.54
CA ALA A 750 7.51 26.03 63.18
C ALA A 750 8.89 26.68 62.89
N LEU A 751 9.12 27.15 61.66
CA LEU A 751 10.35 27.85 61.28
C LEU A 751 10.43 29.27 61.87
N SER A 752 9.28 29.93 62.08
CA SER A 752 9.20 31.25 62.70
C SER A 752 9.59 31.22 64.20
N ILE A 753 9.34 30.11 64.90
CA ILE A 753 9.67 29.95 66.33
C ILE A 753 11.17 29.65 66.55
N LEU A 754 11.86 28.99 65.60
CA LEU A 754 13.32 28.89 65.62
C LEU A 754 14.02 30.23 65.32
N ALA A 755 13.47 31.04 64.41
CA ALA A 755 14.06 32.35 64.08
C ALA A 755 13.97 33.36 65.24
N VAL A 756 12.85 33.35 66.00
CA VAL A 756 12.67 34.26 67.15
C VAL A 756 13.50 33.82 68.38
N THR A 757 13.78 32.53 68.55
CA THR A 757 14.61 32.04 69.68
C THR A 757 16.11 32.25 69.46
N MET A 758 16.60 32.30 68.23
CA MET A 758 17.98 32.73 67.93
C MET A 758 18.15 34.26 67.85
N GLY A 759 17.08 35.02 67.61
CA GLY A 759 17.11 36.49 67.52
C GLY A 759 17.25 37.24 68.85
N LEU A 760 16.96 36.62 69.99
CA LEU A 760 17.01 37.27 71.32
C LEU A 760 18.32 37.02 72.10
N GLY A 761 19.21 36.15 71.60
CA GLY A 761 20.54 35.92 72.21
C GLY A 761 21.58 37.00 71.92
N SER A 762 21.43 37.75 70.82
CA SER A 762 22.43 38.71 70.32
C SER A 762 22.21 40.15 70.81
N ALA A 763 21.04 40.46 71.41
CA ALA A 763 20.75 41.79 71.98
C ALA A 763 21.29 41.99 73.41
N TRP A 764 21.79 40.94 74.09
CA TRP A 764 22.30 41.02 75.46
C TRP A 764 23.83 40.98 75.59
N MET A 765 24.59 41.12 74.49
CA MET A 765 26.06 41.20 74.54
C MET A 765 26.71 42.44 73.91
N ILE A 766 25.94 43.53 73.69
CA ILE A 766 26.50 44.86 73.35
C ILE A 766 25.96 45.94 74.29
N ARG A 767 26.09 45.74 75.62
CA ARG A 767 25.99 46.83 76.62
C ARG A 767 26.54 46.52 78.03
N ARG A 768 27.74 45.93 78.16
CA ARG A 768 28.59 46.04 79.37
C ARG A 768 30.01 45.48 79.18
N LYS A 769 30.94 46.37 78.78
CA LYS A 769 32.38 46.47 79.14
C LYS A 769 33.01 47.57 78.26
N ARG A 770 33.96 48.44 78.64
CA ARG A 770 34.59 48.79 79.94
C ARG A 770 34.68 47.66 80.96
#